data_AF-A0A1L7SRJ7-F1
#
_entry.id   AF-A0A1L7SRJ7-F1
#
_cell.length_a   1.000
_cell.length_b   1.000
_cell.length_c   1.000
_cell.angle_alpha   90.00
_cell.angle_beta   90.00
_cell.angle_gamma   90.00
#
_symmetry.space_group_name_H-M   'P 1'
#
loop_
_entity.id
_entity.type
_entity.pdbx_description
1 polymer ?
#
loop_
_entity_poly.entity_id
_entity_poly.type
_entity_poly.pdbx_seq_one_letter_code
_entity_poly.pdbx_strand_id
1 'polypeptide(L)'
;MDPTEVSRLRFCRFIRSFQCETVPCDLFVRACGPKSTWSSSGEVVQRLPSEAGVPEWLIDFYNTNKHLFHDADHGAHIEGLEIMIENGVPYFEVATASEPETEFCQLSSIADERSMAQARIDVFLQAFPSINIEIIGEEIVERLMDVAKGSILPLLSCVTDADIKDWLFTKNHCDLESYTFSFFEFLYQVIGILGVEHPLLPLSLPERILNTVPHDPENDRIVNLCKVADMVKHFKDNGPVLLDYKPLSPGTKTDQRSHATLGYFLSLQNIYFAEALKTWQPLLSKSPSQMEYLAAISFCDQSRLALSAERPAFLTLDTRVLEGLLRSRRKQHDQAAKALEVTRVEVVSQYGLCSMQVGIVTAELANCYNILRREELAELALSRCLELRLDADLSNRCDGIYIRLALADSLIGQAKYHEAVPVLESVMGNPNISATFRMMSVLRLTKSRRRMHDDAQKAFEQNSPLWTGFALLSNVSEILVMEYVEELGCSISELPRRQLGPSKNAKRLMEAVNSALYRLSSLTESPCWKWYRNVQKEYLAQVEQDTKVTKGKGKDEGLQSEYENELRTPLPRPFPTFLLRQMTKRPMTRGLVGTGSRAISGLFILKHIMHKIRELEFCHEDGIAYSSSSSSYTRHEYGMPRILEDSARVDKFLPCHYFDYMAGTSTASLNSIMLGRLRMSVDQAIDNFIDFSNDVLGQPLSFNTILPVRQFSSTKALEAFQKILMKSNLFANEDVSELRHAAKNETFRENGGRRTRTMTVSYNMSTGREHIWTSYDAPHRKISGGYSATIREVALATSATPLYFRPIKIDVNTHWDGRLAKNHTSYLALVEIARVHRKYPAVSVDLSSGPAMKPEARRKLEILAKTLTWTHFPPTPLKQRVSDIGKFLQYSRTESSPESEPNQFRELAESMGLEKAYTLSTEEVLPKPYPTSLRPASEVKESLQQIKFITENYLRKDEIRDVINRIAGEAVRIRRARAHANEEQWENFVK
;
A
#
# COMPACT_ATOMS: atom_id res chain seq x y z
N MET A 1 -57.46 -35.96 -7.74
CA MET A 1 -56.54 -34.99 -7.14
C MET A 1 -57.10 -33.60 -7.35
N ASP A 2 -56.92 -32.72 -6.39
CA ASP A 2 -57.27 -31.30 -6.49
C ASP A 2 -56.32 -30.60 -7.48
N PRO A 3 -56.74 -29.59 -8.26
CA PRO A 3 -55.82 -28.81 -9.10
C PRO A 3 -54.61 -28.23 -8.33
N THR A 4 -54.79 -27.86 -7.06
CA THR A 4 -53.72 -27.39 -6.16
C THR A 4 -52.75 -28.51 -5.78
N GLU A 5 -53.28 -29.70 -5.46
CA GLU A 5 -52.52 -30.92 -5.16
C GLU A 5 -51.68 -31.38 -6.37
N VAL A 6 -52.24 -31.38 -7.58
CA VAL A 6 -51.50 -31.69 -8.81
C VAL A 6 -50.37 -30.68 -9.05
N SER A 7 -50.64 -29.39 -8.82
CA SER A 7 -49.65 -28.32 -9.00
C SER A 7 -48.52 -28.43 -7.97
N ARG A 8 -48.85 -28.76 -6.71
CA ARG A 8 -47.91 -29.05 -5.63
C ARG A 8 -47.02 -30.25 -5.96
N LEU A 9 -47.61 -31.39 -6.34
CA LEU A 9 -46.86 -32.59 -6.73
C LEU A 9 -45.91 -32.33 -7.90
N ARG A 10 -46.33 -31.51 -8.89
CA ARG A 10 -45.48 -31.07 -10.00
C ARG A 10 -44.29 -30.23 -9.52
N PHE A 11 -44.52 -29.31 -8.58
CA PHE A 11 -43.45 -28.49 -7.97
C PHE A 11 -42.47 -29.35 -7.15
N CYS A 12 -42.97 -30.26 -6.32
CA CYS A 12 -42.12 -31.19 -5.55
C CYS A 12 -41.26 -32.07 -6.48
N ARG A 13 -41.83 -32.58 -7.57
CA ARG A 13 -41.06 -33.33 -8.61
C ARG A 13 -40.03 -32.44 -9.32
N PHE A 14 -40.33 -31.16 -9.54
CA PHE A 14 -39.40 -30.22 -10.15
C PHE A 14 -38.22 -29.90 -9.23
N ILE A 15 -38.44 -29.63 -7.94
CA ILE A 15 -37.36 -29.45 -6.96
C ILE A 15 -36.49 -30.71 -6.86
N ARG A 16 -37.10 -31.90 -6.71
CA ARG A 16 -36.36 -33.18 -6.67
C ARG A 16 -35.54 -33.42 -7.95
N SER A 17 -35.93 -32.83 -9.10
CA SER A 17 -35.17 -32.95 -10.35
C SER A 17 -33.83 -32.19 -10.36
N PHE A 18 -33.57 -31.26 -9.44
CA PHE A 18 -32.28 -30.55 -9.35
C PHE A 18 -31.14 -31.45 -8.81
N GLN A 19 -31.43 -32.56 -8.13
CA GLN A 19 -30.41 -33.49 -7.62
C GLN A 19 -29.38 -32.84 -6.64
N CYS A 20 -29.76 -31.73 -6.01
CA CYS A 20 -29.03 -31.09 -4.91
C CYS A 20 -29.72 -31.45 -3.58
N GLU A 21 -28.97 -31.48 -2.48
CA GLU A 21 -29.53 -31.71 -1.12
C GLU A 21 -30.45 -30.55 -0.69
N THR A 22 -30.11 -29.32 -1.10
CA THR A 22 -30.90 -28.11 -0.85
C THR A 22 -31.03 -27.25 -2.11
N VAL A 23 -32.11 -26.47 -2.21
CA VAL A 23 -32.33 -25.50 -3.30
C VAL A 23 -32.79 -24.15 -2.71
N PRO A 24 -32.07 -23.03 -2.90
CA PRO A 24 -32.44 -21.74 -2.32
C PRO A 24 -33.75 -21.21 -2.90
N CYS A 25 -34.64 -20.68 -2.06
CA CYS A 25 -35.93 -20.11 -2.49
C CYS A 25 -35.74 -18.93 -3.45
N ASP A 26 -34.63 -18.18 -3.31
CA ASP A 26 -34.20 -17.10 -4.20
C ASP A 26 -34.17 -17.52 -5.69
N LEU A 27 -33.87 -18.79 -5.98
CA LEU A 27 -33.89 -19.32 -7.35
C LEU A 27 -35.27 -19.11 -7.98
N PHE A 28 -36.34 -19.44 -7.24
CA PHE A 28 -37.72 -19.34 -7.71
C PHE A 28 -38.25 -17.92 -7.63
N VAL A 29 -37.93 -17.17 -6.57
CA VAL A 29 -38.27 -15.74 -6.41
C VAL A 29 -37.75 -14.91 -7.59
N ARG A 30 -36.51 -15.17 -8.01
CA ARG A 30 -35.86 -14.46 -9.12
C ARG A 30 -36.30 -15.01 -10.48
N ALA A 31 -36.42 -16.32 -10.65
CA ALA A 31 -36.89 -16.91 -11.91
C ALA A 31 -38.32 -16.47 -12.27
N CYS A 32 -39.22 -16.37 -11.28
CA CYS A 32 -40.61 -15.98 -11.49
C CYS A 32 -40.84 -14.46 -11.42
N GLY A 33 -39.76 -13.67 -11.34
CA GLY A 33 -39.78 -12.21 -11.35
C GLY A 33 -39.20 -11.60 -12.63
N PRO A 34 -39.49 -10.32 -12.92
CA PRO A 34 -38.77 -9.58 -13.96
C PRO A 34 -37.31 -9.41 -13.53
N LYS A 35 -36.37 -9.69 -14.46
CA LYS A 35 -34.93 -9.57 -14.24
C LYS A 35 -34.36 -8.40 -15.05
N SER A 36 -33.51 -7.59 -14.42
CA SER A 36 -32.59 -6.68 -15.11
C SER A 36 -31.60 -7.46 -15.98
N THR A 37 -31.57 -7.19 -17.29
CA THR A 37 -30.62 -7.78 -18.25
C THR A 37 -30.08 -6.73 -19.23
N TRP A 38 -29.03 -7.08 -19.96
CA TRP A 38 -28.41 -6.21 -20.96
C TRP A 38 -29.12 -6.35 -22.32
N SER A 39 -29.59 -5.24 -22.87
CA SER A 39 -30.03 -5.14 -24.27
C SER A 39 -28.83 -5.27 -25.22
N SER A 40 -29.07 -5.52 -26.51
CA SER A 40 -28.01 -5.50 -27.53
C SER A 40 -27.29 -4.13 -27.62
N SER A 41 -27.96 -3.03 -27.30
CA SER A 41 -27.32 -1.71 -27.18
C SER A 41 -26.49 -1.52 -25.90
N GLY A 42 -26.29 -2.57 -25.08
CA GLY A 42 -25.55 -2.51 -23.82
C GLY A 42 -26.24 -1.69 -22.73
N GLU A 43 -27.56 -1.50 -22.83
CA GLU A 43 -28.37 -0.73 -21.88
C GLU A 43 -29.19 -1.65 -20.98
N VAL A 44 -29.55 -1.18 -19.79
CA VAL A 44 -30.34 -1.95 -18.82
C VAL A 44 -31.80 -2.02 -19.26
N VAL A 45 -32.32 -3.24 -19.42
CA VAL A 45 -33.74 -3.53 -19.71
C VAL A 45 -34.28 -4.59 -18.75
N GLN A 46 -35.60 -4.68 -18.61
CA GLN A 46 -36.25 -5.77 -17.88
C GLN A 46 -36.63 -6.90 -18.85
N ARG A 47 -36.37 -8.15 -18.46
CA ARG A 47 -36.85 -9.36 -19.13
C ARG A 47 -37.84 -10.11 -18.24
N LEU A 48 -38.99 -10.44 -18.79
CA LEU A 48 -40.04 -11.19 -18.12
C LEU A 48 -39.69 -12.69 -18.03
N PRO A 49 -40.20 -13.43 -17.03
CA PRO A 49 -40.00 -14.89 -16.91
C PRO A 49 -40.38 -15.66 -18.18
N SER A 50 -41.49 -15.31 -18.82
CA SER A 50 -41.99 -15.95 -20.04
C SER A 50 -41.06 -15.74 -21.25
N GLU A 51 -40.45 -14.57 -21.38
CA GLU A 51 -39.43 -14.26 -22.41
C GLU A 51 -38.12 -15.04 -22.17
N ALA A 52 -37.91 -15.58 -20.97
CA ALA A 52 -36.77 -16.40 -20.59
C ALA A 52 -37.04 -17.92 -20.66
N GLY A 53 -38.24 -18.32 -21.09
CA GLY A 53 -38.66 -19.73 -21.14
C GLY A 53 -39.20 -20.31 -19.83
N VAL A 54 -39.28 -19.52 -18.75
CA VAL A 54 -39.75 -20.01 -17.44
C VAL A 54 -41.21 -20.48 -17.57
N PRO A 55 -41.53 -21.74 -17.20
CA PRO A 55 -42.85 -22.30 -17.49
C PRO A 55 -44.00 -21.57 -16.78
N GLU A 56 -45.09 -21.32 -17.50
CA GLU A 56 -46.29 -20.63 -16.98
C GLU A 56 -46.83 -21.28 -15.69
N TRP A 57 -46.89 -22.62 -15.64
CA TRP A 57 -47.35 -23.35 -14.45
C TRP A 57 -46.52 -23.05 -13.18
N LEU A 58 -45.24 -22.74 -13.34
CA LEU A 58 -44.35 -22.39 -12.23
C LEU A 58 -44.52 -20.93 -11.81
N ILE A 59 -44.74 -20.04 -12.78
CA ILE A 59 -45.07 -18.63 -12.56
C ILE A 59 -46.42 -18.53 -11.81
N ASP A 60 -47.42 -19.30 -12.21
CA ASP A 60 -48.74 -19.37 -11.55
C ASP A 60 -48.64 -19.97 -10.15
N PHE A 61 -47.88 -21.06 -9.99
CA PHE A 61 -47.62 -21.68 -8.69
C PHE A 61 -46.93 -20.70 -7.73
N TYR A 62 -45.90 -20.00 -8.18
CA TYR A 62 -45.23 -18.95 -7.41
C TYR A 62 -46.19 -17.80 -7.06
N ASN A 63 -46.97 -17.29 -8.03
CA ASN A 63 -47.89 -16.19 -7.78
C ASN A 63 -49.02 -16.54 -6.80
N THR A 64 -49.52 -17.78 -6.84
CA THR A 64 -50.50 -18.31 -5.87
C THR A 64 -49.89 -18.45 -4.48
N ASN A 65 -48.63 -18.86 -4.38
CA ASN A 65 -48.00 -19.28 -3.13
C ASN A 65 -46.89 -18.35 -2.61
N LYS A 66 -46.89 -17.05 -2.98
CA LYS A 66 -45.78 -16.11 -2.68
C LYS A 66 -45.30 -16.13 -1.22
N HIS A 67 -46.21 -16.25 -0.25
CA HIS A 67 -45.89 -16.32 1.17
C HIS A 67 -44.88 -17.44 1.50
N LEU A 68 -44.95 -18.61 0.83
CA LEU A 68 -44.00 -19.71 1.04
C LEU A 68 -42.55 -19.39 0.63
N PHE A 69 -42.35 -18.35 -0.18
CA PHE A 69 -41.03 -17.95 -0.70
C PHE A 69 -40.47 -16.69 -0.01
N HIS A 70 -41.27 -16.00 0.81
CA HIS A 70 -40.90 -14.71 1.43
C HIS A 70 -41.11 -14.70 2.96
N ASP A 71 -42.15 -15.37 3.48
CA ASP A 71 -42.54 -15.38 4.90
C ASP A 71 -42.16 -16.71 5.59
N ALA A 72 -40.92 -17.18 5.40
CA ALA A 72 -40.48 -18.53 5.75
C ALA A 72 -40.36 -18.82 7.28
N ASP A 73 -40.37 -17.79 8.13
CA ASP A 73 -39.97 -17.88 9.55
C ASP A 73 -40.85 -18.78 10.43
N HIS A 74 -42.07 -19.13 10.01
CA HIS A 74 -43.08 -19.78 10.87
C HIS A 74 -43.72 -21.03 10.24
N GLY A 75 -42.92 -22.08 10.01
CA GLY A 75 -43.43 -23.44 9.74
C GLY A 75 -44.25 -23.56 8.44
N ALA A 76 -43.82 -22.84 7.39
CA ALA A 76 -44.46 -22.82 6.07
C ALA A 76 -44.21 -24.13 5.27
N HIS A 77 -44.71 -25.26 5.78
CA HIS A 77 -44.49 -26.58 5.18
C HIS A 77 -45.35 -26.81 3.94
N ILE A 78 -44.71 -27.21 2.84
CA ILE A 78 -45.37 -27.90 1.73
C ILE A 78 -45.32 -29.39 2.07
N GLU A 79 -46.45 -30.12 2.07
CA GLU A 79 -46.41 -31.57 2.30
C GLU A 79 -45.48 -32.25 1.26
N GLY A 80 -44.37 -32.83 1.75
CA GLY A 80 -43.32 -33.46 0.93
C GLY A 80 -42.08 -32.60 0.62
N LEU A 81 -41.97 -31.37 1.18
CA LEU A 81 -40.79 -30.48 1.15
C LEU A 81 -40.68 -29.69 2.46
N GLU A 82 -39.52 -29.77 3.12
CA GLU A 82 -39.22 -28.92 4.28
C GLU A 82 -38.45 -27.65 3.87
N ILE A 83 -38.55 -26.59 4.66
CA ILE A 83 -37.82 -25.33 4.45
C ILE A 83 -36.88 -25.12 5.63
N MET A 84 -35.59 -25.00 5.33
CA MET A 84 -34.54 -24.69 6.30
C MET A 84 -34.00 -23.28 6.06
N ILE A 85 -33.69 -22.55 7.14
CA ILE A 85 -33.10 -21.21 7.05
C ILE A 85 -31.63 -21.29 7.45
N GLU A 86 -30.74 -20.94 6.52
CA GLU A 86 -29.31 -20.83 6.79
C GLU A 86 -28.85 -19.38 6.54
N ASN A 87 -28.25 -18.74 7.55
CA ASN A 87 -27.69 -17.37 7.45
C ASN A 87 -28.71 -16.30 7.02
N GLY A 88 -29.99 -16.48 7.37
CA GLY A 88 -31.09 -15.60 6.95
C GLY A 88 -31.53 -15.81 5.49
N VAL A 89 -31.19 -16.95 4.89
CA VAL A 89 -31.61 -17.35 3.53
C VAL A 89 -32.41 -18.66 3.63
N PRO A 90 -33.65 -18.72 3.11
CA PRO A 90 -34.45 -19.94 3.10
C PRO A 90 -34.09 -20.86 1.91
N TYR A 91 -34.01 -22.15 2.18
CA TYR A 91 -33.77 -23.23 1.22
C TYR A 91 -34.84 -24.31 1.36
N PHE A 92 -35.28 -24.88 0.25
CA PHE A 92 -36.03 -26.14 0.24
C PHE A 92 -35.07 -27.31 0.44
N GLU A 93 -35.35 -28.18 1.41
CA GLU A 93 -34.62 -29.43 1.63
C GLU A 93 -35.19 -30.54 0.73
N VAL A 94 -34.30 -31.24 0.01
CA VAL A 94 -34.65 -32.27 -0.97
C VAL A 94 -34.52 -33.66 -0.32
N ALA A 95 -35.45 -33.96 0.58
CA ALA A 95 -35.42 -35.15 1.44
C ALA A 95 -35.04 -36.46 0.70
N THR A 96 -33.90 -37.03 1.09
CA THR A 96 -33.29 -38.22 0.46
C THR A 96 -33.89 -39.52 1.00
N ALA A 97 -35.09 -39.82 0.50
CA ALA A 97 -35.83 -41.10 0.61
C ALA A 97 -36.33 -41.51 2.02
N SER A 98 -37.66 -41.44 2.19
CA SER A 98 -38.38 -42.13 3.27
C SER A 98 -39.81 -42.56 2.83
N GLU A 99 -40.44 -41.79 1.94
CA GLU A 99 -41.58 -42.28 1.14
C GLU A 99 -41.10 -43.25 0.05
N PRO A 100 -41.81 -44.36 -0.20
CA PRO A 100 -41.42 -45.33 -1.22
C PRO A 100 -41.78 -44.85 -2.64
N GLU A 101 -40.94 -45.16 -3.64
CA GLU A 101 -40.99 -44.62 -5.02
C GLU A 101 -42.20 -45.09 -5.87
N THR A 102 -43.25 -45.63 -5.25
CA THR A 102 -43.97 -46.80 -5.81
C THR A 102 -45.18 -46.46 -6.69
N GLU A 103 -45.80 -45.28 -6.60
CA GLU A 103 -47.05 -44.97 -7.33
C GLU A 103 -46.99 -43.83 -8.38
N PHE A 104 -45.94 -42.99 -8.40
CA PHE A 104 -45.84 -41.86 -9.35
C PHE A 104 -44.60 -41.84 -10.27
N CYS A 105 -43.56 -42.64 -9.99
CA CYS A 105 -42.40 -42.76 -10.88
C CYS A 105 -42.61 -43.77 -12.03
N GLN A 106 -43.72 -44.48 -12.07
CA GLN A 106 -44.06 -45.37 -13.17
C GLN A 106 -44.68 -44.54 -14.32
N LEU A 107 -44.03 -44.58 -15.50
CA LEU A 107 -44.43 -43.88 -16.73
C LEU A 107 -44.20 -42.35 -16.75
N SER A 108 -43.05 -41.87 -16.28
CA SER A 108 -42.47 -40.65 -16.87
C SER A 108 -42.15 -40.92 -18.34
N SER A 109 -42.57 -40.04 -19.24
CA SER A 109 -42.09 -40.11 -20.63
C SER A 109 -40.75 -39.39 -20.75
N ILE A 110 -39.94 -39.80 -21.73
CA ILE A 110 -38.68 -39.11 -22.08
C ILE A 110 -38.93 -37.63 -22.44
N ALA A 111 -40.14 -37.29 -22.91
CA ALA A 111 -40.55 -35.91 -23.16
C ALA A 111 -40.79 -35.12 -21.86
N ASP A 112 -41.34 -35.73 -20.81
CA ASP A 112 -41.51 -35.09 -19.50
C ASP A 112 -40.15 -34.83 -18.84
N GLU A 113 -39.22 -35.77 -18.95
CA GLU A 113 -37.87 -35.64 -18.40
C GLU A 113 -37.05 -34.59 -19.13
N ARG A 114 -37.10 -34.56 -20.48
CA ARG A 114 -36.53 -33.47 -21.28
C ARG A 114 -37.18 -32.11 -20.95
N SER A 115 -38.50 -32.06 -20.73
CA SER A 115 -39.20 -30.83 -20.34
C SER A 115 -38.78 -30.32 -18.95
N MET A 116 -38.62 -31.22 -17.97
CA MET A 116 -38.09 -30.86 -16.65
C MET A 116 -36.61 -30.45 -16.70
N ALA A 117 -35.81 -31.08 -17.58
CA ALA A 117 -34.42 -30.68 -17.81
C ALA A 117 -34.32 -29.28 -18.44
N GLN A 118 -35.14 -28.97 -19.45
CA GLN A 118 -35.22 -27.64 -20.05
C GLN A 118 -35.62 -26.60 -19.00
N ALA A 119 -36.72 -26.85 -18.28
CA ALA A 119 -37.24 -25.94 -17.26
C ALA A 119 -36.22 -25.64 -16.15
N ARG A 120 -35.36 -26.59 -15.76
CA ARG A 120 -34.26 -26.34 -14.82
C ARG A 120 -33.25 -25.32 -15.36
N ILE A 121 -32.89 -25.43 -16.64
CA ILE A 121 -31.95 -24.51 -17.29
C ILE A 121 -32.61 -23.13 -17.44
N ASP A 122 -33.85 -23.05 -17.90
CA ASP A 122 -34.59 -21.79 -18.11
C ASP A 122 -34.76 -21.01 -16.79
N VAL A 123 -35.22 -21.69 -15.74
CA VAL A 123 -35.34 -21.14 -14.37
C VAL A 123 -33.99 -20.66 -13.86
N PHE A 124 -32.92 -21.44 -14.06
CA PHE A 124 -31.59 -21.05 -13.60
C PHE A 124 -31.04 -19.84 -14.38
N LEU A 125 -31.15 -19.79 -15.71
CA LEU A 125 -30.67 -18.68 -16.53
C LEU A 125 -31.49 -17.38 -16.38
N GLN A 126 -32.75 -17.48 -15.92
CA GLN A 126 -33.53 -16.31 -15.50
C GLN A 126 -33.18 -15.85 -14.08
N ALA A 127 -32.90 -16.76 -13.14
CA ALA A 127 -32.54 -16.39 -11.79
C ALA A 127 -31.10 -15.86 -11.66
N PHE A 128 -30.14 -16.50 -12.34
CA PHE A 128 -28.72 -16.18 -12.27
C PHE A 128 -28.45 -14.77 -12.82
N PRO A 129 -27.72 -13.91 -12.09
CA PRO A 129 -27.58 -12.49 -12.44
C PRO A 129 -26.69 -12.29 -13.67
N SER A 130 -26.94 -11.19 -14.37
CA SER A 130 -26.11 -10.75 -15.51
C SER A 130 -24.94 -9.89 -15.01
N ILE A 131 -23.83 -9.90 -15.73
CA ILE A 131 -22.57 -9.36 -15.22
C ILE A 131 -22.67 -7.84 -14.97
N ASN A 132 -22.26 -7.40 -13.78
CA ASN A 132 -22.24 -5.99 -13.37
C ASN A 132 -23.57 -5.24 -13.62
N ILE A 133 -24.73 -5.87 -13.41
CA ILE A 133 -26.05 -5.21 -13.59
C ILE A 133 -26.80 -4.88 -12.29
N GLU A 134 -26.59 -5.64 -11.22
CA GLU A 134 -27.28 -5.51 -9.93
C GLU A 134 -26.30 -5.51 -8.76
N ILE A 135 -26.60 -4.75 -7.70
CA ILE A 135 -25.64 -4.50 -6.60
C ILE A 135 -25.26 -5.77 -5.82
N ILE A 136 -26.21 -6.70 -5.66
CA ILE A 136 -26.04 -7.98 -4.92
C ILE A 136 -25.62 -9.15 -5.82
N GLY A 137 -25.17 -8.87 -7.05
CA GLY A 137 -25.00 -9.89 -8.08
C GLY A 137 -24.04 -11.00 -7.67
N GLU A 138 -22.91 -10.68 -7.04
CA GLU A 138 -21.90 -11.68 -6.70
C GLU A 138 -22.34 -12.61 -5.58
N GLU A 139 -23.07 -12.10 -4.58
CA GLU A 139 -23.58 -12.93 -3.48
C GLU A 139 -24.77 -13.79 -3.90
N ILE A 140 -25.49 -13.41 -4.96
CA ILE A 140 -26.44 -14.30 -5.66
C ILE A 140 -25.69 -15.36 -6.48
N VAL A 141 -24.60 -15.00 -7.18
CA VAL A 141 -23.78 -15.99 -7.90
C VAL A 141 -23.20 -17.03 -6.93
N GLU A 142 -22.68 -16.60 -5.78
CA GLU A 142 -22.18 -17.49 -4.72
C GLU A 142 -23.27 -18.45 -4.24
N ARG A 143 -24.45 -17.92 -3.88
CA ARG A 143 -25.63 -18.69 -3.43
C ARG A 143 -26.19 -19.69 -4.45
N LEU A 144 -26.13 -19.36 -5.74
CA LEU A 144 -26.60 -20.23 -6.82
C LEU A 144 -25.51 -21.19 -7.33
N MET A 145 -24.27 -21.07 -6.88
CA MET A 145 -23.14 -21.82 -7.42
C MET A 145 -23.21 -23.32 -7.13
N ASP A 146 -23.79 -23.75 -6.01
CA ASP A 146 -23.89 -25.17 -5.70
C ASP A 146 -25.02 -25.87 -6.47
N VAL A 147 -26.11 -25.15 -6.79
CA VAL A 147 -27.09 -25.59 -7.80
C VAL A 147 -26.46 -25.65 -9.20
N ALA A 148 -25.56 -24.71 -9.52
CA ALA A 148 -24.81 -24.75 -10.78
C ALA A 148 -23.92 -26.00 -10.88
N LYS A 149 -23.12 -26.30 -9.83
CA LYS A 149 -22.24 -27.48 -9.75
C LYS A 149 -23.02 -28.80 -9.73
N GLY A 150 -24.10 -28.88 -8.95
CA GLY A 150 -24.87 -30.11 -8.72
C GLY A 150 -25.86 -30.43 -9.83
N SER A 151 -26.65 -29.45 -10.28
CA SER A 151 -27.70 -29.66 -11.28
C SER A 151 -27.29 -29.28 -12.70
N ILE A 152 -26.76 -28.07 -12.89
CA ILE A 152 -26.79 -27.41 -14.21
C ILE A 152 -25.58 -27.80 -15.06
N LEU A 153 -24.36 -27.68 -14.53
CA LEU A 153 -23.14 -28.01 -15.26
C LEU A 153 -23.03 -29.50 -15.62
N PRO A 154 -23.43 -30.47 -14.77
CA PRO A 154 -23.51 -31.88 -15.16
C PRO A 154 -24.55 -32.12 -16.26
N LEU A 155 -25.75 -31.55 -16.13
CA LEU A 155 -26.80 -31.66 -17.15
C LEU A 155 -26.32 -31.16 -18.51
N LEU A 156 -25.74 -29.95 -18.56
CA LEU A 156 -25.19 -29.35 -19.78
C LEU A 156 -24.04 -30.19 -20.38
N SER A 157 -23.20 -30.78 -19.54
CA SER A 157 -22.11 -31.67 -19.99
C SER A 157 -22.61 -32.95 -20.66
N CYS A 158 -23.85 -33.38 -20.39
CA CYS A 158 -24.47 -34.58 -20.97
C CYS A 158 -25.29 -34.32 -22.24
N VAL A 159 -25.61 -33.07 -22.60
CA VAL A 159 -26.46 -32.72 -23.77
C VAL A 159 -25.81 -33.18 -25.08
N THR A 160 -26.51 -33.94 -25.92
CA THR A 160 -26.05 -34.38 -27.26
C THR A 160 -26.44 -33.39 -28.37
N ASP A 161 -25.85 -33.51 -29.58
CA ASP A 161 -26.19 -32.61 -30.71
C ASP A 161 -27.63 -32.79 -31.24
N ALA A 162 -28.30 -33.88 -30.85
CA ALA A 162 -29.73 -34.04 -31.04
C ALA A 162 -30.51 -33.25 -29.98
N ASP A 163 -30.14 -33.36 -28.70
CA ASP A 163 -30.78 -32.63 -27.59
C ASP A 163 -30.72 -31.10 -27.79
N ILE A 164 -29.60 -30.57 -28.30
CA ILE A 164 -29.44 -29.14 -28.64
C ILE A 164 -30.52 -28.68 -29.64
N LYS A 165 -30.87 -29.53 -30.62
CA LYS A 165 -31.83 -29.23 -31.70
C LYS A 165 -33.27 -29.57 -31.32
N ASP A 166 -33.46 -30.60 -30.49
CA ASP A 166 -34.76 -31.15 -30.11
C ASP A 166 -35.47 -30.29 -29.05
N TRP A 167 -34.74 -29.90 -28.00
CA TRP A 167 -35.35 -29.34 -26.78
C TRP A 167 -34.51 -28.33 -25.98
N LEU A 168 -33.19 -28.20 -26.16
CA LEU A 168 -32.41 -27.24 -25.35
C LEU A 168 -32.84 -25.78 -25.56
N PHE A 169 -33.28 -25.44 -26.79
CA PHE A 169 -33.65 -24.09 -27.16
C PHE A 169 -35.15 -23.92 -27.44
N THR A 170 -35.66 -22.74 -27.13
CA THR A 170 -37.03 -22.33 -27.50
C THR A 170 -37.17 -22.18 -29.01
N LYS A 171 -38.37 -22.47 -29.54
CA LYS A 171 -38.63 -22.50 -30.99
C LYS A 171 -38.79 -21.12 -31.64
N ASN A 172 -38.59 -20.04 -30.88
CA ASN A 172 -38.68 -18.65 -31.34
C ASN A 172 -37.30 -18.09 -31.68
N HIS A 173 -37.10 -17.68 -32.94
CA HIS A 173 -35.80 -17.16 -33.40
C HIS A 173 -35.35 -15.84 -32.77
N CYS A 174 -36.27 -14.99 -32.30
CA CYS A 174 -35.91 -13.73 -31.62
C CYS A 174 -35.37 -14.00 -30.20
N ASP A 175 -36.01 -14.91 -29.48
CA ASP A 175 -35.66 -15.25 -28.09
C ASP A 175 -34.35 -16.04 -28.05
N LEU A 176 -34.08 -16.84 -29.09
CA LEU A 176 -32.87 -17.62 -29.29
C LEU A 176 -31.56 -16.81 -29.18
N GLU A 177 -31.52 -15.57 -29.67
CA GLU A 177 -30.34 -14.69 -29.52
C GLU A 177 -30.13 -14.31 -28.04
N SER A 178 -31.19 -13.88 -27.37
CA SER A 178 -31.18 -13.47 -25.96
C SER A 178 -30.84 -14.63 -25.02
N TYR A 179 -31.37 -15.81 -25.33
CA TYR A 179 -31.13 -17.05 -24.60
C TYR A 179 -29.69 -17.54 -24.81
N THR A 180 -29.19 -17.57 -26.05
CA THR A 180 -27.79 -17.91 -26.35
C THR A 180 -26.82 -16.94 -25.68
N PHE A 181 -27.12 -15.64 -25.67
CA PHE A 181 -26.33 -14.67 -24.91
C PHE A 181 -26.32 -14.98 -23.41
N SER A 182 -27.48 -15.24 -22.80
CA SER A 182 -27.61 -15.56 -21.37
C SER A 182 -26.84 -16.83 -21.01
N PHE A 183 -26.84 -17.83 -21.90
CA PHE A 183 -26.08 -19.06 -21.74
C PHE A 183 -24.56 -18.83 -21.74
N PHE A 184 -24.07 -18.01 -22.68
CA PHE A 184 -22.65 -17.65 -22.76
C PHE A 184 -22.21 -16.74 -21.59
N GLU A 185 -23.09 -15.86 -21.10
CA GLU A 185 -22.87 -15.04 -19.91
C GLU A 185 -22.83 -15.88 -18.61
N PHE A 186 -23.66 -16.92 -18.50
CA PHE A 186 -23.58 -17.89 -17.41
C PHE A 186 -22.26 -18.66 -17.45
N LEU A 187 -21.90 -19.26 -18.60
CA LEU A 187 -20.64 -19.99 -18.74
C LEU A 187 -19.42 -19.09 -18.49
N TYR A 188 -19.44 -17.83 -18.92
CA TYR A 188 -18.40 -16.84 -18.59
C TYR A 188 -18.15 -16.75 -17.07
N GLN A 189 -19.21 -16.50 -16.30
CA GLN A 189 -19.10 -16.27 -14.85
C GLN A 189 -18.63 -17.53 -14.14
N VAL A 190 -19.13 -18.71 -14.54
CA VAL A 190 -18.68 -19.99 -13.99
C VAL A 190 -17.22 -20.30 -14.34
N ILE A 191 -16.76 -20.06 -15.58
CA ILE A 191 -15.34 -20.24 -15.96
C ILE A 191 -14.43 -19.33 -15.13
N GLY A 192 -14.86 -18.10 -14.85
CA GLY A 192 -14.12 -17.16 -14.00
C GLY A 192 -14.04 -17.54 -12.53
N ILE A 193 -15.00 -18.33 -12.03
CA ILE A 193 -15.09 -18.75 -10.62
C ILE A 193 -14.45 -20.12 -10.37
N LEU A 194 -14.72 -21.10 -11.23
CA LEU A 194 -14.18 -22.47 -11.09
C LEU A 194 -12.77 -22.61 -11.68
N GLY A 195 -12.38 -21.71 -12.59
CA GLY A 195 -11.16 -21.80 -13.37
C GLY A 195 -11.32 -22.73 -14.58
N VAL A 196 -10.66 -22.37 -15.68
CA VAL A 196 -10.74 -23.03 -17.01
C VAL A 196 -10.54 -24.56 -16.97
N GLU A 197 -9.69 -25.06 -16.08
CA GLU A 197 -9.33 -26.48 -15.99
C GLU A 197 -10.37 -27.34 -15.24
N HIS A 198 -11.43 -26.75 -14.70
CA HIS A 198 -12.36 -27.45 -13.83
C HIS A 198 -13.23 -28.48 -14.58
N PRO A 199 -13.29 -29.75 -14.12
CA PRO A 199 -13.85 -30.87 -14.91
C PRO A 199 -15.36 -30.81 -15.16
N LEU A 200 -16.11 -29.98 -14.43
CA LEU A 200 -17.54 -29.75 -14.67
C LEU A 200 -17.83 -28.74 -15.82
N LEU A 201 -16.81 -28.10 -16.41
CA LEU A 201 -17.03 -27.09 -17.45
C LEU A 201 -17.34 -27.73 -18.81
N PRO A 202 -18.49 -27.45 -19.44
CA PRO A 202 -18.85 -28.00 -20.75
C PRO A 202 -18.15 -27.24 -21.89
N LEU A 203 -16.80 -27.23 -21.91
CA LEU A 203 -15.98 -26.37 -22.78
C LEU A 203 -16.24 -26.55 -24.29
N SER A 204 -16.74 -27.71 -24.74
CA SER A 204 -17.11 -27.96 -26.14
C SER A 204 -18.53 -27.52 -26.50
N LEU A 205 -19.39 -27.24 -25.52
CA LEU A 205 -20.80 -26.92 -25.75
C LEU A 205 -21.04 -25.56 -26.45
N PRO A 206 -20.27 -24.48 -26.20
CA PRO A 206 -20.38 -23.24 -26.96
C PRO A 206 -20.22 -23.43 -28.49
N GLU A 207 -19.20 -24.16 -28.94
CA GLU A 207 -19.01 -24.47 -30.35
C GLU A 207 -20.16 -25.31 -30.91
N ARG A 208 -20.60 -26.33 -30.17
CA ARG A 208 -21.70 -27.21 -30.57
C ARG A 208 -23.03 -26.46 -30.71
N ILE A 209 -23.32 -25.53 -29.80
CA ILE A 209 -24.49 -24.64 -29.89
C ILE A 209 -24.47 -23.81 -31.17
N LEU A 210 -23.36 -23.12 -31.45
CA LEU A 210 -23.27 -22.25 -32.63
C LEU A 210 -23.30 -23.03 -33.96
N ASN A 211 -22.84 -24.29 -33.96
CA ASN A 211 -23.00 -25.20 -35.09
C ASN A 211 -24.46 -25.70 -35.32
N THR A 212 -25.41 -25.32 -34.45
CA THR A 212 -26.84 -25.69 -34.57
C THR A 212 -27.79 -24.50 -34.67
N VAL A 213 -27.45 -23.35 -34.08
CA VAL A 213 -28.22 -22.11 -34.23
C VAL A 213 -28.01 -21.56 -35.65
N PRO A 214 -29.07 -21.13 -36.37
CA PRO A 214 -28.91 -20.54 -37.69
C PRO A 214 -28.02 -19.28 -37.66
N HIS A 215 -26.90 -19.34 -38.37
CA HIS A 215 -25.94 -18.24 -38.47
C HIS A 215 -25.73 -17.88 -39.94
N ASP A 216 -26.28 -16.72 -40.32
CA ASP A 216 -25.82 -16.00 -41.50
C ASP A 216 -24.42 -15.43 -41.16
N PRO A 217 -23.37 -15.66 -41.98
CA PRO A 217 -22.05 -15.08 -41.76
C PRO A 217 -22.03 -13.54 -41.82
N GLU A 218 -23.09 -12.89 -42.33
CA GLU A 218 -23.29 -11.43 -42.23
C GLU A 218 -24.12 -11.00 -40.99
N ASN A 219 -24.48 -11.90 -40.07
CA ASN A 219 -25.19 -11.56 -38.83
C ASN A 219 -24.25 -11.03 -37.73
N ASP A 220 -23.96 -9.73 -37.86
CA ASP A 220 -23.23 -8.82 -36.96
C ASP A 220 -23.29 -9.12 -35.44
N ARG A 221 -24.42 -9.61 -34.92
CA ARG A 221 -24.66 -9.80 -33.48
C ARG A 221 -23.93 -11.01 -32.89
N ILE A 222 -23.88 -12.13 -33.64
CA ILE A 222 -23.40 -13.40 -33.10
C ILE A 222 -21.87 -13.59 -33.31
N VAL A 223 -21.26 -12.77 -34.18
CA VAL A 223 -19.80 -12.76 -34.47
C VAL A 223 -18.94 -12.78 -33.18
N ASN A 224 -19.35 -12.05 -32.15
CA ASN A 224 -18.65 -12.00 -30.86
C ASN A 224 -18.85 -13.27 -30.01
N LEU A 225 -19.99 -13.95 -30.12
CA LEU A 225 -20.23 -15.24 -29.45
C LEU A 225 -19.42 -16.37 -30.13
N CYS A 226 -19.30 -16.37 -31.46
CA CYS A 226 -18.37 -17.26 -32.17
C CYS A 226 -16.93 -17.07 -31.68
N LYS A 227 -16.46 -15.82 -31.67
CA LYS A 227 -15.16 -15.43 -31.12
C LYS A 227 -14.95 -15.86 -29.66
N VAL A 228 -16.01 -15.90 -28.85
CA VAL A 228 -15.96 -16.42 -27.48
C VAL A 228 -15.86 -17.94 -27.46
N ALA A 229 -16.64 -18.66 -28.27
CA ALA A 229 -16.54 -20.12 -28.37
C ALA A 229 -15.15 -20.57 -28.84
N ASP A 230 -14.54 -19.87 -29.79
CA ASP A 230 -13.16 -20.11 -30.24
C ASP A 230 -12.15 -19.99 -29.08
N MET A 231 -12.29 -18.97 -28.22
CA MET A 231 -11.43 -18.82 -27.04
C MET A 231 -11.69 -19.92 -26.00
N VAL A 232 -12.95 -20.30 -25.76
CA VAL A 232 -13.31 -21.39 -24.83
C VAL A 232 -12.84 -22.75 -25.32
N LYS A 233 -12.77 -22.94 -26.64
CA LYS A 233 -12.13 -24.10 -27.27
C LYS A 233 -10.60 -24.08 -27.09
N HIS A 234 -9.94 -22.99 -27.43
CA HIS A 234 -8.47 -22.89 -27.33
C HIS A 234 -7.94 -22.97 -25.90
N PHE A 235 -8.74 -22.59 -24.90
CA PHE A 235 -8.48 -22.86 -23.48
C PHE A 235 -8.24 -24.35 -23.15
N LYS A 236 -8.80 -25.27 -23.94
CA LYS A 236 -8.62 -26.73 -23.77
C LYS A 236 -7.35 -27.27 -24.44
N ASP A 237 -6.91 -26.62 -25.53
CA ASP A 237 -5.89 -27.17 -26.44
C ASP A 237 -4.44 -26.77 -26.09
N ASN A 238 -4.23 -25.89 -25.10
CA ASN A 238 -2.90 -25.45 -24.62
C ASN A 238 -1.94 -24.93 -25.72
N GLY A 239 -2.49 -24.36 -26.79
CA GLY A 239 -1.74 -23.97 -27.99
C GLY A 239 -1.07 -22.58 -27.92
N PRO A 240 0.20 -22.42 -28.35
CA PRO A 240 0.92 -21.14 -28.33
C PRO A 240 0.51 -20.15 -29.45
N VAL A 241 -0.60 -20.39 -30.14
CA VAL A 241 -1.00 -19.68 -31.37
C VAL A 241 -1.75 -18.36 -31.09
N LEU A 242 -2.20 -18.13 -29.86
CA LEU A 242 -3.08 -17.01 -29.47
C LEU A 242 -2.48 -15.59 -29.59
N LEU A 243 -1.20 -15.45 -29.93
CA LEU A 243 -0.49 -14.16 -30.03
C LEU A 243 -1.02 -13.20 -31.11
N ASP A 244 -1.84 -13.67 -32.06
CA ASP A 244 -2.41 -12.82 -33.12
C ASP A 244 -3.93 -12.66 -33.05
N TYR A 245 -4.53 -12.88 -31.86
CA TYR A 245 -5.95 -12.62 -31.60
C TYR A 245 -6.24 -11.11 -31.62
N LYS A 246 -6.53 -10.57 -32.80
CA LYS A 246 -6.89 -9.16 -32.98
C LYS A 246 -8.34 -8.91 -32.50
N PRO A 247 -8.61 -7.87 -31.69
CA PRO A 247 -9.97 -7.38 -31.49
C PRO A 247 -10.57 -6.94 -32.84
N LEU A 248 -11.89 -6.78 -32.89
CA LEU A 248 -12.60 -6.48 -34.13
C LEU A 248 -12.02 -5.24 -34.84
N SER A 249 -11.81 -5.37 -36.15
CA SER A 249 -11.36 -4.27 -36.99
C SER A 249 -12.42 -3.15 -37.01
N PRO A 250 -12.04 -1.87 -37.01
CA PRO A 250 -12.99 -0.76 -37.10
C PRO A 250 -13.72 -0.82 -38.46
N GLY A 251 -14.95 -1.36 -38.43
CA GLY A 251 -15.72 -1.72 -39.62
C GLY A 251 -16.51 -3.01 -39.48
N THR A 252 -16.14 -3.93 -38.58
CA THR A 252 -17.06 -5.02 -38.21
C THR A 252 -18.19 -4.42 -37.39
N LYS A 253 -19.40 -4.43 -37.95
CA LYS A 253 -20.61 -4.12 -37.20
C LYS A 253 -20.79 -5.22 -36.14
N THR A 254 -21.17 -4.83 -34.93
CA THR A 254 -21.58 -5.75 -33.87
C THR A 254 -22.35 -4.96 -32.80
N ASP A 255 -23.04 -5.65 -31.90
CA ASP A 255 -23.78 -5.01 -30.82
C ASP A 255 -22.91 -4.72 -29.59
N GLN A 256 -23.27 -3.68 -28.84
CA GLN A 256 -22.44 -3.12 -27.76
C GLN A 256 -22.35 -4.08 -26.57
N ARG A 257 -23.40 -4.86 -26.29
CA ARG A 257 -23.41 -5.90 -25.24
C ARG A 257 -22.47 -7.04 -25.59
N SER A 258 -22.54 -7.59 -26.81
CA SER A 258 -21.65 -8.68 -27.22
C SER A 258 -20.18 -8.24 -27.28
N HIS A 259 -19.91 -6.97 -27.62
CA HIS A 259 -18.55 -6.41 -27.60
C HIS A 259 -18.02 -6.13 -26.18
N ALA A 260 -18.86 -5.66 -25.25
CA ALA A 260 -18.51 -5.58 -23.83
C ALA A 260 -18.22 -6.97 -23.24
N THR A 261 -19.02 -7.97 -23.61
CA THR A 261 -18.85 -9.37 -23.22
C THR A 261 -17.54 -9.96 -23.73
N LEU A 262 -17.16 -9.69 -24.98
CA LEU A 262 -15.81 -10.02 -25.48
C LEU A 262 -14.71 -9.39 -24.63
N GLY A 263 -14.86 -8.13 -24.21
CA GLY A 263 -13.92 -7.45 -23.33
C GLY A 263 -13.76 -8.15 -21.97
N TYR A 264 -14.88 -8.57 -21.37
CA TYR A 264 -14.87 -9.38 -20.14
C TYR A 264 -14.17 -10.73 -20.35
N PHE A 265 -14.49 -11.49 -21.43
CA PHE A 265 -13.80 -12.75 -21.75
C PHE A 265 -12.27 -12.59 -21.88
N LEU A 266 -11.81 -11.54 -22.57
CA LEU A 266 -10.39 -11.21 -22.70
C LEU A 266 -9.71 -10.86 -21.36
N SER A 267 -10.48 -10.57 -20.31
CA SER A 267 -9.96 -10.23 -18.97
C SER A 267 -9.74 -11.45 -18.05
N LEU A 268 -10.28 -12.62 -18.37
CA LEU A 268 -10.23 -13.80 -17.49
C LEU A 268 -8.82 -14.35 -17.24
N GLN A 269 -7.89 -14.23 -18.20
CA GLN A 269 -6.49 -14.65 -17.99
C GLN A 269 -5.47 -13.69 -18.61
N ASN A 270 -4.59 -13.18 -17.75
CA ASN A 270 -3.70 -12.04 -18.00
C ASN A 270 -2.40 -12.37 -18.77
N ILE A 271 -2.21 -13.61 -19.23
CA ILE A 271 -1.00 -14.01 -19.99
C ILE A 271 -1.32 -14.13 -21.48
N TYR A 272 -2.31 -14.93 -21.85
CA TYR A 272 -2.63 -15.24 -23.25
C TYR A 272 -3.31 -14.08 -24.00
N PHE A 273 -4.22 -13.35 -23.33
CA PHE A 273 -5.10 -12.36 -23.98
C PHE A 273 -4.71 -10.89 -23.71
N ALA A 274 -3.61 -10.64 -22.98
CA ALA A 274 -3.25 -9.30 -22.52
C ALA A 274 -3.05 -8.27 -23.65
N GLU A 275 -2.57 -8.66 -24.83
CA GLU A 275 -2.38 -7.71 -25.96
C GLU A 275 -3.71 -7.35 -26.64
N ALA A 276 -4.65 -8.28 -26.73
CA ALA A 276 -6.02 -8.03 -27.16
C ALA A 276 -6.76 -7.14 -26.14
N LEU A 277 -6.56 -7.37 -24.83
CA LEU A 277 -7.13 -6.56 -23.75
C LEU A 277 -6.53 -5.15 -23.67
N LYS A 278 -5.26 -4.95 -24.09
CA LYS A 278 -4.64 -3.62 -24.28
C LYS A 278 -5.24 -2.84 -25.44
N THR A 279 -5.77 -3.52 -26.46
CA THR A 279 -6.28 -2.92 -27.70
C THR A 279 -7.81 -2.78 -27.73
N TRP A 280 -8.56 -3.53 -26.93
CA TRP A 280 -10.01 -3.34 -26.74
C TRP A 280 -10.36 -1.92 -26.27
N GLN A 281 -11.41 -1.33 -26.86
CA GLN A 281 -12.04 -0.07 -26.44
C GLN A 281 -13.55 -0.15 -26.76
N PRO A 282 -14.43 0.64 -26.10
CA PRO A 282 -15.83 0.76 -26.49
C PRO A 282 -16.00 1.17 -27.96
N LEU A 283 -17.00 0.61 -28.65
CA LEU A 283 -17.29 0.86 -30.07
C LEU A 283 -17.56 2.35 -30.33
N LEU A 284 -18.24 3.00 -29.39
CA LEU A 284 -18.60 4.42 -29.45
C LEU A 284 -17.90 5.18 -28.31
N SER A 285 -16.60 5.46 -28.45
CA SER A 285 -15.76 5.98 -27.35
C SER A 285 -16.23 7.31 -26.70
N LYS A 286 -17.05 8.10 -27.41
CA LYS A 286 -17.68 9.35 -26.93
C LYS A 286 -19.07 9.16 -26.30
N SER A 287 -19.67 7.99 -26.48
CA SER A 287 -21.02 7.65 -26.02
C SER A 287 -21.11 6.12 -25.85
N PRO A 288 -20.29 5.52 -24.98
CA PRO A 288 -20.33 4.09 -24.75
C PRO A 288 -21.66 3.71 -24.11
N SER A 289 -22.10 2.47 -24.32
CA SER A 289 -23.21 1.91 -23.56
C SER A 289 -22.88 1.77 -22.08
N GLN A 290 -23.89 1.64 -21.22
CA GLN A 290 -23.69 1.37 -19.80
C GLN A 290 -22.83 0.11 -19.57
N MET A 291 -23.06 -0.97 -20.33
CA MET A 291 -22.30 -2.21 -20.22
C MET A 291 -20.83 -2.04 -20.65
N GLU A 292 -20.56 -1.38 -21.79
CA GLU A 292 -19.19 -1.10 -22.23
C GLU A 292 -18.44 -0.18 -21.28
N TYR A 293 -19.14 0.75 -20.63
CA TYR A 293 -18.55 1.67 -19.65
C TYR A 293 -18.08 0.92 -18.39
N LEU A 294 -18.91 0.02 -17.85
CA LEU A 294 -18.54 -0.83 -16.72
C LEU A 294 -17.45 -1.85 -17.08
N ALA A 295 -17.47 -2.39 -18.31
CA ALA A 295 -16.39 -3.24 -18.83
C ALA A 295 -15.06 -2.46 -18.90
N ALA A 296 -15.07 -1.25 -19.47
CA ALA A 296 -13.90 -0.39 -19.53
C ALA A 296 -13.36 -0.08 -18.12
N ILE A 297 -14.20 0.21 -17.13
CA ILE A 297 -13.74 0.42 -15.74
C ILE A 297 -13.08 -0.85 -15.18
N SER A 298 -13.65 -2.02 -15.45
CA SER A 298 -13.21 -3.32 -14.92
C SER A 298 -11.77 -3.69 -15.30
N PHE A 299 -11.31 -3.35 -16.51
CA PHE A 299 -9.99 -3.81 -16.99
C PHE A 299 -9.11 -2.76 -17.70
N CYS A 300 -9.63 -1.61 -18.17
CA CYS A 300 -8.78 -0.59 -18.78
C CYS A 300 -7.97 0.24 -17.76
N ASP A 301 -6.85 0.80 -18.21
CA ASP A 301 -6.04 1.73 -17.42
C ASP A 301 -6.69 3.13 -17.38
N GLN A 302 -6.40 3.90 -16.32
CA GLN A 302 -6.97 5.24 -16.13
C GLN A 302 -6.64 6.21 -17.29
N SER A 303 -5.50 6.03 -17.96
CA SER A 303 -5.12 6.78 -19.17
C SER A 303 -5.97 6.43 -20.39
N ARG A 304 -6.37 5.16 -20.55
CA ARG A 304 -7.27 4.70 -21.62
C ARG A 304 -8.70 5.14 -21.33
N LEU A 305 -9.19 4.91 -20.12
CA LEU A 305 -10.51 5.38 -19.65
C LEU A 305 -10.74 6.86 -19.95
N ALA A 306 -9.77 7.72 -19.63
CA ALA A 306 -9.86 9.17 -19.87
C ALA A 306 -9.74 9.60 -21.35
N LEU A 307 -9.58 8.66 -22.29
CA LEU A 307 -9.46 8.90 -23.73
C LEU A 307 -10.49 8.12 -24.57
N SER A 308 -11.00 6.99 -24.08
CA SER A 308 -11.82 6.05 -24.87
C SER A 308 -13.16 5.67 -24.23
N ALA A 309 -13.51 6.22 -23.07
CA ALA A 309 -14.76 5.91 -22.36
C ALA A 309 -15.27 7.14 -21.60
N GLU A 310 -15.89 8.08 -22.33
CA GLU A 310 -16.67 9.15 -21.69
C GLU A 310 -17.84 8.55 -20.89
N ARG A 311 -18.21 9.18 -19.76
CA ARG A 311 -19.25 8.65 -18.86
C ARG A 311 -20.62 8.78 -19.54
N PRO A 312 -21.43 7.71 -19.63
CA PRO A 312 -22.77 7.78 -20.20
C PRO A 312 -23.63 8.87 -19.56
N ALA A 313 -24.43 9.55 -20.37
CA ALA A 313 -25.31 10.64 -19.91
C ALA A 313 -26.42 10.16 -18.97
N PHE A 314 -26.79 8.88 -19.07
CA PHE A 314 -27.72 8.19 -18.19
C PHE A 314 -27.05 6.92 -17.63
N LEU A 315 -27.19 6.71 -16.33
CA LEU A 315 -26.80 5.50 -15.61
C LEU A 315 -27.89 5.22 -14.57
N THR A 316 -28.33 3.97 -14.46
CA THR A 316 -29.28 3.56 -13.41
C THR A 316 -28.66 3.73 -12.02
N LEU A 317 -29.45 3.52 -10.95
CA LEU A 317 -28.91 3.55 -9.59
C LEU A 317 -27.83 2.47 -9.41
N ASP A 318 -28.16 1.22 -9.76
CA ASP A 318 -27.25 0.08 -9.67
C ASP A 318 -25.98 0.27 -10.52
N THR A 319 -26.08 0.74 -11.78
CA THR A 319 -24.86 0.95 -12.59
C THR A 319 -24.00 2.11 -12.07
N ARG A 320 -24.57 3.12 -11.40
CA ARG A 320 -23.80 4.14 -10.65
C ARG A 320 -23.12 3.58 -9.39
N VAL A 321 -23.76 2.65 -8.68
CA VAL A 321 -23.16 1.96 -7.53
C VAL A 321 -22.03 1.04 -7.99
N LEU A 322 -22.26 0.25 -9.04
CA LEU A 322 -21.30 -0.70 -9.60
C LEU A 322 -20.09 0.02 -10.22
N GLU A 323 -20.27 1.21 -10.80
CA GLU A 323 -19.14 2.11 -11.10
C GLU A 323 -18.25 2.35 -9.86
N GLY A 324 -18.85 2.62 -8.69
CA GLY A 324 -18.12 2.80 -7.44
C GLY A 324 -17.39 1.54 -6.96
N LEU A 325 -18.10 0.41 -6.92
CA LEU A 325 -17.54 -0.88 -6.48
C LEU A 325 -16.37 -1.34 -7.38
N LEU A 326 -16.55 -1.28 -8.70
CA LEU A 326 -15.49 -1.62 -9.67
C LEU A 326 -14.29 -0.67 -9.55
N ARG A 327 -14.51 0.64 -9.36
CA ARG A 327 -13.42 1.61 -9.12
C ARG A 327 -12.61 1.29 -7.87
N SER A 328 -13.23 0.80 -6.79
CA SER A 328 -12.49 0.42 -5.59
C SER A 328 -11.59 -0.80 -5.82
N ARG A 329 -12.09 -1.83 -6.52
CA ARG A 329 -11.29 -3.01 -6.94
C ARG A 329 -10.08 -2.60 -7.80
N ARG A 330 -10.23 -1.58 -8.64
CA ARG A 330 -9.15 -0.96 -9.43
C ARG A 330 -8.26 0.00 -8.62
N LYS A 331 -8.40 0.01 -7.30
CA LYS A 331 -7.66 0.83 -6.32
C LYS A 331 -7.83 2.35 -6.50
N GLN A 332 -8.95 2.77 -7.10
CA GLN A 332 -9.31 4.17 -7.33
C GLN A 332 -10.19 4.72 -6.19
N HIS A 333 -9.83 4.44 -4.93
CA HIS A 333 -10.70 4.62 -3.76
C HIS A 333 -11.27 6.04 -3.58
N ASP A 334 -10.56 7.10 -3.97
CA ASP A 334 -11.09 8.49 -3.95
C ASP A 334 -12.22 8.72 -4.97
N GLN A 335 -12.24 8.00 -6.09
CA GLN A 335 -13.32 8.04 -7.08
C GLN A 335 -14.46 7.09 -6.69
N ALA A 336 -14.11 5.92 -6.15
CA ALA A 336 -15.09 4.96 -5.61
C ALA A 336 -15.93 5.59 -4.48
N ALA A 337 -15.28 6.16 -3.46
CA ALA A 337 -15.96 6.85 -2.36
C ALA A 337 -16.87 7.98 -2.85
N LYS A 338 -16.49 8.72 -3.90
CA LYS A 338 -17.34 9.77 -4.49
C LYS A 338 -18.56 9.22 -5.21
N ALA A 339 -18.43 8.10 -5.92
CA ALA A 339 -19.57 7.44 -6.56
C ALA A 339 -20.55 6.86 -5.53
N LEU A 340 -20.03 6.16 -4.51
CA LEU A 340 -20.83 5.52 -3.46
C LEU A 340 -21.49 6.52 -2.50
N GLU A 341 -20.80 7.60 -2.10
CA GLU A 341 -21.36 8.64 -1.23
C GLU A 341 -22.54 9.38 -1.90
N VAL A 342 -22.46 9.61 -3.22
CA VAL A 342 -23.52 10.24 -4.01
C VAL A 342 -24.74 9.34 -4.17
N THR A 343 -24.57 8.02 -4.29
CA THR A 343 -25.70 7.08 -4.44
C THR A 343 -26.31 6.62 -3.11
N ARG A 344 -25.57 6.65 -1.99
CA ARG A 344 -26.00 6.08 -0.69
C ARG A 344 -27.43 6.44 -0.28
N VAL A 345 -27.82 7.71 -0.40
CA VAL A 345 -29.17 8.18 -0.01
C VAL A 345 -30.27 7.58 -0.89
N GLU A 346 -29.97 7.45 -2.19
CA GLU A 346 -30.89 6.90 -3.19
C GLU A 346 -31.03 5.39 -3.05
N VAL A 347 -29.93 4.67 -2.76
CA VAL A 347 -29.94 3.22 -2.43
C VAL A 347 -30.78 2.95 -1.18
N VAL A 348 -30.62 3.74 -0.12
CA VAL A 348 -31.46 3.64 1.09
C VAL A 348 -32.93 3.91 0.79
N SER A 349 -33.24 4.86 -0.11
CA SER A 349 -34.62 5.19 -0.49
C SER A 349 -35.29 4.17 -1.41
N GLN A 350 -34.52 3.44 -2.24
CA GLN A 350 -35.04 2.44 -3.17
C GLN A 350 -35.15 1.04 -2.55
N TYR A 351 -34.15 0.62 -1.77
CA TYR A 351 -34.07 -0.74 -1.22
C TYR A 351 -34.38 -0.84 0.28
N GLY A 352 -34.37 0.27 1.01
CA GLY A 352 -34.56 0.28 2.46
C GLY A 352 -33.27 0.00 3.25
N LEU A 353 -33.21 0.49 4.49
CA LEU A 353 -31.98 0.61 5.29
C LEU A 353 -31.41 -0.74 5.81
N CYS A 354 -32.26 -1.77 5.90
CA CYS A 354 -31.86 -3.14 6.28
C CYS A 354 -31.53 -4.03 5.06
N SER A 355 -31.63 -3.51 3.83
CA SER A 355 -31.30 -4.25 2.61
C SER A 355 -29.82 -4.59 2.51
N MET A 356 -29.53 -5.67 1.79
CA MET A 356 -28.17 -6.13 1.53
C MET A 356 -27.41 -5.14 0.63
N GLN A 357 -28.10 -4.53 -0.34
CA GLN A 357 -27.61 -3.45 -1.20
C GLN A 357 -27.01 -2.30 -0.38
N VAL A 358 -27.76 -1.80 0.62
CA VAL A 358 -27.28 -0.73 1.52
C VAL A 358 -26.07 -1.18 2.33
N GLY A 359 -26.04 -2.43 2.79
CA GLY A 359 -24.93 -2.95 3.58
C GLY A 359 -23.63 -3.06 2.79
N ILE A 360 -23.68 -3.61 1.57
CA ILE A 360 -22.54 -3.67 0.63
C ILE A 360 -22.00 -2.27 0.33
N VAL A 361 -22.89 -1.34 -0.04
CA VAL A 361 -22.52 0.06 -0.37
C VAL A 361 -21.89 0.77 0.82
N THR A 362 -22.41 0.56 2.03
CA THR A 362 -21.89 1.20 3.24
C THR A 362 -20.55 0.61 3.67
N ALA A 363 -20.39 -0.72 3.61
CA ALA A 363 -19.13 -1.38 3.92
C ALA A 363 -18.01 -0.98 2.94
N GLU A 364 -18.27 -0.95 1.63
CA GLU A 364 -17.23 -0.62 0.66
C GLU A 364 -16.90 0.88 0.60
N LEU A 365 -17.86 1.75 0.91
CA LEU A 365 -17.61 3.17 1.19
C LEU A 365 -16.69 3.35 2.40
N ALA A 366 -16.94 2.62 3.49
CA ALA A 366 -16.11 2.63 4.69
C ALA A 366 -14.70 2.06 4.42
N ASN A 367 -14.57 0.97 3.67
CA ASN A 367 -13.29 0.43 3.19
C ASN A 367 -12.50 1.50 2.41
N CYS A 368 -13.15 2.22 1.49
CA CYS A 368 -12.53 3.32 0.77
C CYS A 368 -12.05 4.44 1.72
N TYR A 369 -12.84 4.84 2.71
CA TYR A 369 -12.44 5.85 3.70
C TYR A 369 -11.28 5.40 4.58
N ASN A 370 -11.26 4.14 5.02
CA ASN A 370 -10.15 3.56 5.79
C ASN A 370 -8.83 3.55 4.99
N ILE A 371 -8.87 3.14 3.72
CA ILE A 371 -7.70 3.18 2.84
C ILE A 371 -7.24 4.62 2.57
N LEU A 372 -8.16 5.58 2.54
CA LEU A 372 -7.90 7.02 2.33
C LEU A 372 -7.49 7.78 3.62
N ARG A 373 -7.33 7.10 4.76
CA ARG A 373 -7.05 7.70 6.08
C ARG A 373 -8.10 8.72 6.51
N ARG A 374 -9.36 8.27 6.50
CA ARG A 374 -10.55 9.00 6.96
C ARG A 374 -11.42 8.09 7.83
N GLU A 375 -10.80 7.34 8.73
CA GLU A 375 -11.42 6.33 9.58
C GLU A 375 -12.62 6.88 10.40
N GLU A 376 -12.61 8.17 10.78
CA GLU A 376 -13.75 8.85 11.40
C GLU A 376 -15.00 8.91 10.49
N LEU A 377 -14.82 9.13 9.18
CA LEU A 377 -15.92 9.11 8.21
C LEU A 377 -16.40 7.69 7.91
N ALA A 378 -15.51 6.69 8.04
CA ALA A 378 -15.88 5.30 7.95
C ALA A 378 -16.78 4.90 9.13
N GLU A 379 -16.39 5.21 10.37
CA GLU A 379 -17.25 5.01 11.56
C GLU A 379 -18.61 5.70 11.39
N LEU A 380 -18.63 7.00 11.04
CA LEU A 380 -19.87 7.78 10.85
C LEU A 380 -20.81 7.17 9.79
N ALA A 381 -20.26 6.64 8.69
CA ALA A 381 -21.06 5.96 7.67
C ALA A 381 -21.63 4.61 8.16
N LEU A 382 -20.87 3.89 9.00
CA LEU A 382 -21.24 2.57 9.51
C LEU A 382 -22.27 2.63 10.65
N SER A 383 -22.19 3.61 11.58
CA SER A 383 -22.99 3.66 12.82
C SER A 383 -24.48 3.40 12.58
N ARG A 384 -25.10 4.14 11.64
CA ARG A 384 -26.54 4.03 11.34
C ARG A 384 -26.95 2.69 10.73
N CYS A 385 -26.03 1.96 10.11
CA CYS A 385 -26.29 0.62 9.58
C CYS A 385 -25.99 -0.49 10.61
N LEU A 386 -25.12 -0.22 11.59
CA LEU A 386 -24.80 -1.10 12.73
C LEU A 386 -25.94 -1.15 13.74
N GLU A 387 -26.52 -0.01 14.13
CA GLU A 387 -27.63 0.07 15.10
C GLU A 387 -28.83 -0.82 14.70
N LEU A 388 -29.07 -0.95 13.39
CA LEU A 388 -30.16 -1.75 12.81
C LEU A 388 -29.75 -3.20 12.47
N ARG A 389 -28.48 -3.56 12.66
CA ARG A 389 -27.92 -4.92 12.50
C ARG A 389 -27.43 -5.49 13.84
N LEU A 390 -28.01 -5.00 14.94
CA LEU A 390 -27.98 -5.62 16.27
C LEU A 390 -28.92 -6.83 16.36
N ASP A 391 -29.92 -6.89 15.48
CA ASP A 391 -30.70 -8.10 15.20
C ASP A 391 -29.78 -9.23 14.71
N ALA A 392 -29.91 -10.43 15.27
CA ALA A 392 -28.98 -11.53 15.05
C ALA A 392 -28.93 -11.99 13.59
N ASP A 393 -30.08 -12.03 12.90
CA ASP A 393 -30.18 -12.58 11.55
C ASP A 393 -29.61 -11.59 10.54
N LEU A 394 -29.91 -10.30 10.71
CA LEU A 394 -29.29 -9.22 9.93
C LEU A 394 -27.80 -9.04 10.24
N SER A 395 -27.33 -9.35 11.46
CA SER A 395 -25.90 -9.31 11.80
C SER A 395 -25.13 -10.44 11.11
N ASN A 396 -25.71 -11.65 11.07
CA ASN A 396 -25.04 -12.86 10.59
C ASN A 396 -25.03 -13.00 9.06
N ARG A 397 -25.91 -12.28 8.35
CA ARG A 397 -25.87 -12.15 6.89
C ARG A 397 -24.57 -11.49 6.41
N CYS A 398 -24.14 -11.78 5.18
CA CYS A 398 -22.83 -11.38 4.65
C CYS A 398 -22.54 -9.87 4.75
N ASP A 399 -23.52 -8.99 4.50
CA ASP A 399 -23.32 -7.55 4.61
C ASP A 399 -23.12 -7.08 6.07
N GLY A 400 -23.74 -7.76 7.05
CA GLY A 400 -23.47 -7.56 8.48
C GLY A 400 -22.06 -7.97 8.88
N ILE A 401 -21.46 -8.94 8.18
CA ILE A 401 -20.05 -9.31 8.32
C ILE A 401 -19.14 -8.26 7.65
N TYR A 402 -19.48 -7.78 6.45
CA TYR A 402 -18.71 -6.75 5.74
C TYR A 402 -18.64 -5.44 6.55
N ILE A 403 -19.78 -4.98 7.09
CA ILE A 403 -19.87 -3.81 7.96
C ILE A 403 -18.99 -3.97 9.21
N ARG A 404 -19.00 -5.13 9.86
CA ARG A 404 -18.18 -5.39 11.06
C ARG A 404 -16.68 -5.48 10.76
N LEU A 405 -16.29 -6.04 9.62
CA LEU A 405 -14.89 -6.03 9.17
C LEU A 405 -14.40 -4.61 8.82
N ALA A 406 -15.23 -3.83 8.12
CA ALA A 406 -14.93 -2.42 7.82
C ALA A 406 -14.81 -1.58 9.10
N LEU A 407 -15.70 -1.79 10.09
CA LEU A 407 -15.61 -1.16 11.42
C LEU A 407 -14.31 -1.53 12.13
N ALA A 408 -13.95 -2.82 12.16
CA ALA A 408 -12.72 -3.27 12.79
C ALA A 408 -11.48 -2.63 12.15
N ASP A 409 -11.45 -2.48 10.81
CA ASP A 409 -10.36 -1.78 10.12
C ASP A 409 -10.33 -0.26 10.43
N SER A 410 -11.48 0.39 10.63
CA SER A 410 -11.57 1.79 11.09
C SER A 410 -10.96 1.96 12.50
N LEU A 411 -11.36 1.08 13.42
CA LEU A 411 -10.89 1.06 14.81
C LEU A 411 -9.39 0.75 14.89
N ILE A 412 -8.91 -0.23 14.11
CA ILE A 412 -7.48 -0.57 13.98
C ILE A 412 -6.69 0.61 13.41
N GLY A 413 -7.22 1.33 12.42
CA GLY A 413 -6.58 2.52 11.84
C GLY A 413 -6.41 3.66 12.86
N GLN A 414 -7.39 3.85 13.75
CA GLN A 414 -7.34 4.80 14.87
C GLN A 414 -6.61 4.27 16.12
N ALA A 415 -6.02 3.07 16.07
CA ALA A 415 -5.41 2.38 17.21
C ALA A 415 -6.36 2.07 18.39
N LYS A 416 -7.68 2.10 18.17
CA LYS A 416 -8.74 1.67 19.10
C LYS A 416 -8.80 0.13 19.22
N TYR A 417 -7.68 -0.54 19.44
CA TYR A 417 -7.58 -2.01 19.38
C TYR A 417 -8.53 -2.71 20.37
N HIS A 418 -8.72 -2.12 21.55
CA HIS A 418 -9.63 -2.62 22.58
C HIS A 418 -11.12 -2.65 22.17
N GLU A 419 -11.53 -1.77 21.24
CA GLU A 419 -12.87 -1.78 20.62
C GLU A 419 -12.91 -2.73 19.41
N ALA A 420 -11.81 -2.86 18.66
CA ALA A 420 -11.72 -3.74 17.49
C ALA A 420 -11.76 -5.24 17.85
N VAL A 421 -11.14 -5.63 18.97
CA VAL A 421 -11.08 -7.03 19.44
C VAL A 421 -12.47 -7.67 19.58
N PRO A 422 -13.44 -7.14 20.37
CA PRO A 422 -14.75 -7.76 20.53
C PRO A 422 -15.57 -7.79 19.22
N VAL A 423 -15.38 -6.81 18.33
CA VAL A 423 -16.02 -6.83 16.99
C VAL A 423 -15.52 -8.03 16.18
N LEU A 424 -14.20 -8.25 16.13
CA LEU A 424 -13.59 -9.37 15.42
C LEU A 424 -13.91 -10.73 16.06
N GLU A 425 -14.00 -10.78 17.38
CA GLU A 425 -14.44 -11.98 18.12
C GLU A 425 -15.90 -12.31 17.83
N SER A 426 -16.80 -11.31 17.72
CA SER A 426 -18.19 -11.53 17.32
C SER A 426 -18.34 -12.11 15.90
N VAL A 427 -17.42 -11.74 15.00
CA VAL A 427 -17.38 -12.25 13.62
C VAL A 427 -16.81 -13.67 13.60
N MET A 428 -15.79 -13.98 14.40
CA MET A 428 -15.25 -15.34 14.55
C MET A 428 -16.18 -16.30 15.32
N GLY A 429 -17.03 -15.79 16.21
CA GLY A 429 -17.99 -16.56 17.00
C GLY A 429 -19.19 -17.09 16.20
N ASN A 430 -19.44 -16.54 15.01
CA ASN A 430 -20.46 -17.08 14.09
C ASN A 430 -20.06 -18.51 13.64
N PRO A 431 -20.98 -19.49 13.63
CA PRO A 431 -20.66 -20.87 13.22
C PRO A 431 -20.45 -20.99 11.71
N ASN A 432 -21.24 -20.29 10.91
CA ASN A 432 -21.42 -20.50 9.47
C ASN A 432 -20.55 -19.56 8.61
N ILE A 433 -19.77 -18.67 9.22
CA ILE A 433 -18.88 -17.75 8.51
C ILE A 433 -17.80 -18.50 7.69
N SER A 434 -17.67 -18.11 6.42
CA SER A 434 -16.74 -18.72 5.45
C SER A 434 -15.28 -18.65 5.91
N ALA A 435 -14.48 -19.60 5.44
CA ALA A 435 -13.04 -19.69 5.75
C ALA A 435 -12.29 -18.38 5.44
N THR A 436 -12.67 -17.70 4.35
CA THR A 436 -12.14 -16.41 3.93
C THR A 436 -12.35 -15.33 4.99
N PHE A 437 -13.59 -15.07 5.42
CA PHE A 437 -13.87 -14.03 6.42
C PHE A 437 -13.38 -14.42 7.82
N ARG A 438 -13.41 -15.71 8.16
CA ARG A 438 -12.83 -16.25 9.40
C ARG A 438 -11.32 -16.02 9.45
N MET A 439 -10.59 -16.26 8.36
CA MET A 439 -9.16 -15.94 8.24
C MET A 439 -8.90 -14.42 8.27
N MET A 440 -9.64 -13.62 7.50
CA MET A 440 -9.54 -12.15 7.52
C MET A 440 -9.72 -11.56 8.93
N SER A 441 -10.57 -12.19 9.75
CA SER A 441 -10.80 -11.84 11.15
C SER A 441 -9.63 -12.28 12.04
N VAL A 442 -9.14 -13.51 11.89
CA VAL A 442 -7.94 -14.04 12.59
C VAL A 442 -6.72 -13.13 12.42
N LEU A 443 -6.45 -12.68 11.20
CA LEU A 443 -5.31 -11.81 10.89
C LEU A 443 -5.41 -10.47 11.64
N ARG A 444 -6.59 -9.83 11.58
CA ARG A 444 -6.89 -8.58 12.27
C ARG A 444 -6.86 -8.73 13.80
N LEU A 445 -7.38 -9.83 14.33
CA LEU A 445 -7.47 -10.10 15.77
C LEU A 445 -6.08 -10.37 16.36
N THR A 446 -5.26 -11.19 15.69
CA THR A 446 -3.86 -11.45 16.08
C THR A 446 -3.08 -10.14 16.14
N LYS A 447 -3.15 -9.35 15.07
CA LYS A 447 -2.50 -8.04 14.94
C LYS A 447 -2.97 -7.04 15.99
N SER A 448 -4.26 -7.05 16.36
CA SER A 448 -4.83 -6.15 17.37
C SER A 448 -4.37 -6.50 18.79
N ARG A 449 -4.51 -7.77 19.20
CA ARG A 449 -4.02 -8.26 20.51
C ARG A 449 -2.51 -8.02 20.68
N ARG A 450 -1.73 -8.29 19.62
CA ARG A 450 -0.29 -8.00 19.56
C ARG A 450 0.02 -6.51 19.77
N ARG A 451 -0.74 -5.61 19.14
CA ARG A 451 -0.64 -4.14 19.33
C ARG A 451 -1.13 -3.64 20.68
N MET A 452 -1.91 -4.42 21.42
CA MET A 452 -2.30 -4.14 22.82
C MET A 452 -1.23 -4.56 23.83
N HIS A 453 -0.13 -5.17 23.39
CA HIS A 453 0.90 -5.77 24.25
C HIS A 453 0.35 -6.86 25.19
N ASP A 454 -0.61 -7.66 24.70
CA ASP A 454 -0.93 -8.96 25.30
C ASP A 454 0.33 -9.84 25.40
N ASP A 455 0.34 -10.75 26.37
CA ASP A 455 1.43 -11.74 26.52
C ASP A 455 1.63 -12.53 25.22
N ALA A 456 2.78 -12.34 24.58
CA ALA A 456 3.16 -12.96 23.32
C ALA A 456 3.14 -14.51 23.37
N GLN A 457 3.12 -15.14 24.54
CA GLN A 457 2.92 -16.60 24.64
C GLN A 457 1.46 -17.00 24.34
N LYS A 458 0.47 -16.18 24.72
CA LYS A 458 -0.96 -16.44 24.48
C LYS A 458 -1.30 -16.48 23.00
N ALA A 459 -0.56 -15.75 22.17
CA ALA A 459 -0.67 -15.82 20.71
C ALA A 459 -0.47 -17.26 20.16
N PHE A 460 0.21 -18.13 20.91
CA PHE A 460 0.49 -19.53 20.52
C PHE A 460 -0.28 -20.58 21.34
N GLU A 461 -1.15 -20.18 22.28
CA GLU A 461 -2.03 -21.12 22.99
C GLU A 461 -2.97 -21.86 22.02
N GLN A 462 -3.37 -23.09 22.35
CA GLN A 462 -4.05 -23.97 21.39
C GLN A 462 -5.45 -23.47 20.95
N ASN A 463 -6.02 -22.50 21.69
CA ASN A 463 -7.26 -21.81 21.36
C ASN A 463 -7.03 -20.40 20.76
N SER A 464 -5.80 -20.07 20.35
CA SER A 464 -5.47 -18.74 19.82
C SER A 464 -5.94 -18.55 18.38
N PRO A 465 -6.13 -17.30 17.92
CA PRO A 465 -6.48 -17.02 16.53
C PRO A 465 -5.48 -17.60 15.52
N LEU A 466 -4.18 -17.69 15.86
CA LEU A 466 -3.19 -18.30 14.97
C LEU A 466 -3.44 -19.80 14.75
N TRP A 467 -3.86 -20.56 15.77
CA TRP A 467 -4.26 -21.96 15.58
C TRP A 467 -5.54 -22.09 14.75
N THR A 468 -6.50 -21.17 14.92
CA THR A 468 -7.67 -21.08 14.04
C THR A 468 -7.27 -20.79 12.59
N GLY A 469 -6.33 -19.87 12.36
CA GLY A 469 -5.80 -19.56 11.03
C GLY A 469 -5.11 -20.75 10.37
N PHE A 470 -4.28 -21.50 11.13
CA PHE A 470 -3.65 -22.73 10.63
C PHE A 470 -4.66 -23.75 10.11
N ALA A 471 -5.79 -23.93 10.81
CA ALA A 471 -6.85 -24.86 10.41
C ALA A 471 -7.58 -24.46 9.11
N LEU A 472 -7.43 -23.22 8.64
CA LEU A 472 -8.10 -22.69 7.45
C LEU A 472 -7.21 -22.66 6.19
N LEU A 473 -5.91 -22.98 6.30
CA LEU A 473 -4.92 -22.76 5.22
C LEU A 473 -5.21 -23.53 3.91
N SER A 474 -5.95 -24.63 3.96
CA SER A 474 -6.37 -25.36 2.75
C SER A 474 -7.60 -24.77 2.05
N ASN A 475 -8.32 -23.86 2.73
CA ASN A 475 -9.66 -23.40 2.34
C ASN A 475 -9.69 -21.88 2.05
N VAL A 476 -8.53 -21.24 1.89
CA VAL A 476 -8.38 -19.81 1.60
C VAL A 476 -7.35 -19.58 0.49
N SER A 477 -7.40 -18.42 -0.15
CA SER A 477 -6.52 -18.09 -1.28
C SER A 477 -5.04 -18.00 -0.88
N GLU A 478 -4.14 -18.24 -1.84
CA GLU A 478 -2.68 -18.10 -1.66
C GLU A 478 -2.29 -16.75 -1.03
N ILE A 479 -3.02 -15.68 -1.34
CA ILE A 479 -2.80 -14.34 -0.78
C ILE A 479 -3.01 -14.34 0.74
N LEU A 480 -4.13 -14.90 1.23
CA LEU A 480 -4.44 -14.98 2.67
C LEU A 480 -3.51 -15.96 3.40
N VAL A 481 -3.07 -17.03 2.73
CA VAL A 481 -2.00 -17.91 3.26
C VAL A 481 -0.71 -17.12 3.49
N MET A 482 -0.34 -16.22 2.57
CA MET A 482 0.87 -15.41 2.72
C MET A 482 0.74 -14.32 3.80
N GLU A 483 -0.42 -13.67 3.93
CA GLU A 483 -0.69 -12.75 5.05
C GLU A 483 -0.63 -13.46 6.42
N TYR A 484 -1.13 -14.70 6.50
CA TYR A 484 -1.02 -15.53 7.71
C TYR A 484 0.44 -15.88 8.05
N VAL A 485 1.26 -16.25 7.05
CA VAL A 485 2.69 -16.50 7.24
C VAL A 485 3.42 -15.25 7.74
N GLU A 486 3.03 -14.06 7.28
CA GLU A 486 3.62 -12.80 7.71
C GLU A 486 3.23 -12.42 9.16
N GLU A 487 1.96 -12.53 9.53
CA GLU A 487 1.50 -12.23 10.90
C GLU A 487 1.99 -13.29 11.92
N LEU A 488 2.15 -14.55 11.51
CA LEU A 488 2.83 -15.59 12.29
C LEU A 488 4.31 -15.22 12.53
N GLY A 489 5.03 -14.76 11.50
CA GLY A 489 6.40 -14.28 11.62
C GLY A 489 6.53 -13.05 12.53
N CYS A 490 5.57 -12.12 12.46
CA CYS A 490 5.48 -11.00 13.39
C CYS A 490 5.31 -11.49 14.83
N SER A 491 4.39 -12.42 15.07
CA SER A 491 4.09 -12.96 16.40
C SER A 491 5.28 -13.73 17.01
N ILE A 492 6.08 -14.43 16.19
CA ILE A 492 7.32 -15.09 16.65
C ILE A 492 8.38 -14.05 17.04
N SER A 493 8.44 -12.93 16.33
CA SER A 493 9.44 -11.88 16.55
C SER A 493 9.31 -11.15 17.90
N GLU A 494 8.13 -11.19 18.51
CA GLU A 494 7.82 -10.55 19.79
C GLU A 494 7.99 -11.48 21.02
N LEU A 495 8.32 -12.77 20.81
CA LEU A 495 8.55 -13.69 21.93
C LEU A 495 9.75 -13.26 22.80
N PRO A 496 9.62 -13.19 24.15
CA PRO A 496 10.66 -12.62 25.01
C PRO A 496 12.00 -13.37 24.98
N ARG A 497 13.04 -12.71 24.45
CA ARG A 497 14.38 -13.28 24.17
C ARG A 497 15.20 -13.78 25.38
N ARG A 498 14.69 -13.76 26.63
CA ARG A 498 15.50 -13.97 27.86
C ARG A 498 14.85 -14.53 29.12
N GLN A 499 13.53 -14.70 29.24
CA GLN A 499 12.91 -14.88 30.58
C GLN A 499 11.90 -16.03 30.77
N LEU A 500 11.46 -16.72 29.72
CA LEU A 500 10.73 -17.99 29.88
C LEU A 500 11.30 -19.05 28.94
N GLY A 501 11.13 -20.31 29.32
CA GLY A 501 11.53 -21.45 28.50
C GLY A 501 10.81 -21.47 27.14
N PRO A 502 11.37 -22.18 26.15
CA PRO A 502 10.87 -22.14 24.78
C PRO A 502 9.40 -22.55 24.68
N SER A 503 8.56 -21.69 24.08
CA SER A 503 7.13 -21.97 23.89
C SER A 503 6.97 -23.25 23.06
N LYS A 504 6.55 -24.33 23.75
CA LYS A 504 6.29 -25.65 23.16
C LYS A 504 5.20 -25.57 22.10
N ASN A 505 4.23 -24.67 22.29
CA ASN A 505 3.12 -24.49 21.37
C ASN A 505 3.55 -23.67 20.13
N ALA A 506 4.40 -22.65 20.29
CA ALA A 506 4.97 -21.94 19.14
C ALA A 506 5.80 -22.86 18.23
N LYS A 507 6.57 -23.79 18.81
CA LYS A 507 7.27 -24.84 18.05
C LYS A 507 6.30 -25.74 17.28
N ARG A 508 5.30 -26.30 17.96
CA ARG A 508 4.27 -27.16 17.35
C ARG A 508 3.56 -26.47 16.18
N LEU A 509 3.17 -25.20 16.34
CA LEU A 509 2.50 -24.44 15.28
C LEU A 509 3.44 -24.22 14.09
N MET A 510 4.69 -23.81 14.33
CA MET A 510 5.71 -23.65 13.28
C MET A 510 5.99 -24.95 12.52
N GLU A 511 6.06 -26.07 13.22
CA GLU A 511 6.26 -27.41 12.65
C GLU A 511 5.05 -27.83 11.77
N ALA A 512 3.82 -27.59 12.25
CA ALA A 512 2.59 -27.89 11.53
C ALA A 512 2.41 -27.01 10.27
N VAL A 513 2.58 -25.70 10.39
CA VAL A 513 2.53 -24.73 9.28
C VAL A 513 3.60 -25.05 8.22
N ASN A 514 4.83 -25.38 8.65
CA ASN A 514 5.88 -25.82 7.74
C ASN A 514 5.49 -27.11 6.98
N SER A 515 4.91 -28.10 7.67
CA SER A 515 4.53 -29.39 7.07
C SER A 515 3.38 -29.26 6.06
N ALA A 516 2.42 -28.38 6.33
CA ALA A 516 1.34 -28.08 5.39
C ALA A 516 1.86 -27.36 4.14
N LEU A 517 2.57 -26.25 4.31
CA LEU A 517 2.96 -25.37 3.20
C LEU A 517 4.14 -25.89 2.38
N TYR A 518 4.95 -26.83 2.88
CA TYR A 518 5.98 -27.50 2.09
C TYR A 518 5.40 -28.34 0.92
N ARG A 519 4.10 -28.65 0.94
CA ARG A 519 3.39 -29.34 -0.16
C ARG A 519 2.99 -28.39 -1.30
N LEU A 520 3.06 -27.07 -1.10
CA LEU A 520 2.66 -26.04 -2.05
C LEU A 520 3.91 -25.32 -2.58
N SER A 521 4.51 -25.89 -3.63
CA SER A 521 5.79 -25.43 -4.17
C SER A 521 5.79 -23.96 -4.61
N SER A 522 4.68 -23.47 -5.19
CA SER A 522 4.43 -22.08 -5.60
C SER A 522 4.78 -21.07 -4.50
N LEU A 523 4.26 -21.30 -3.29
CA LEU A 523 4.34 -20.37 -2.16
C LEU A 523 5.77 -20.26 -1.60
N THR A 524 6.57 -21.32 -1.72
CA THR A 524 7.89 -21.40 -1.07
C THR A 524 8.95 -20.48 -1.68
N GLU A 525 8.72 -19.94 -2.87
CA GLU A 525 9.60 -18.93 -3.49
C GLU A 525 9.28 -17.49 -3.08
N SER A 526 8.16 -17.25 -2.39
CA SER A 526 7.69 -15.89 -2.08
C SER A 526 8.62 -15.13 -1.11
N PRO A 527 8.65 -13.77 -1.17
CA PRO A 527 9.43 -12.95 -0.24
C PRO A 527 9.03 -13.14 1.23
N CYS A 528 7.72 -13.19 1.53
CA CYS A 528 7.23 -13.30 2.90
C CYS A 528 7.53 -14.69 3.51
N TRP A 529 7.50 -15.77 2.71
CA TRP A 529 7.98 -17.08 3.15
C TRP A 529 9.47 -17.05 3.47
N LYS A 530 10.29 -16.45 2.60
CA LYS A 530 11.75 -16.30 2.81
C LYS A 530 12.06 -15.48 4.08
N TRP A 531 11.24 -14.47 4.40
CA TRP A 531 11.35 -13.69 5.64
C TRP A 531 10.95 -14.51 6.88
N TYR A 532 9.76 -15.12 6.90
CA TYR A 532 9.29 -16.01 7.98
C TYR A 532 10.31 -17.12 8.29
N ARG A 533 10.87 -17.75 7.26
CA ARG A 533 11.88 -18.81 7.39
C ARG A 533 13.23 -18.32 7.95
N ASN A 534 13.51 -17.02 7.94
CA ASN A 534 14.67 -16.45 8.62
C ASN A 534 14.35 -16.14 10.10
N VAL A 535 13.21 -15.50 10.38
CA VAL A 535 12.71 -15.28 11.76
C VAL A 535 12.64 -16.60 12.55
N GLN A 536 12.10 -17.65 11.93
CA GLN A 536 12.04 -19.00 12.50
C GLN A 536 13.43 -19.56 12.85
N LYS A 537 14.43 -19.42 11.96
CA LYS A 537 15.81 -19.89 12.21
C LYS A 537 16.44 -19.14 13.38
N GLU A 538 16.27 -17.83 13.46
CA GLU A 538 16.80 -17.01 14.54
C GLU A 538 16.20 -17.40 15.90
N TYR A 539 14.87 -17.60 15.96
CA TYR A 539 14.20 -18.08 17.18
C TYR A 539 14.67 -19.50 17.58
N LEU A 540 14.70 -20.45 16.65
CA LEU A 540 15.11 -21.83 16.96
C LEU A 540 16.59 -21.91 17.39
N ALA A 541 17.48 -21.11 16.80
CA ALA A 541 18.88 -21.03 17.18
C ALA A 541 19.07 -20.43 18.59
N GLN A 542 18.26 -19.44 18.98
CA GLN A 542 18.24 -18.89 20.35
C GLN A 542 17.79 -19.97 21.35
N VAL A 543 16.69 -20.67 21.06
CA VAL A 543 16.19 -21.77 21.90
C VAL A 543 17.23 -22.88 22.08
N GLU A 544 17.98 -23.24 21.05
CA GLU A 544 19.08 -24.20 21.19
C GLU A 544 20.19 -23.73 22.13
N GLN A 545 20.53 -22.43 22.11
CA GLN A 545 21.53 -21.86 23.01
C GLN A 545 21.04 -21.90 24.46
N ASP A 546 19.81 -21.47 24.73
CA ASP A 546 19.22 -21.51 26.08
C ASP A 546 19.04 -22.96 26.61
N THR A 547 18.72 -23.92 25.73
CA THR A 547 18.65 -25.34 26.09
C THR A 547 20.03 -25.91 26.43
N LYS A 548 21.10 -25.44 25.76
CA LYS A 548 22.49 -25.81 26.08
C LYS A 548 22.96 -25.16 27.38
N VAL A 549 22.61 -23.90 27.64
CA VAL A 549 22.93 -23.18 28.89
C VAL A 549 22.20 -23.76 30.11
N THR A 550 20.94 -24.16 29.97
CA THR A 550 20.18 -24.82 31.06
C THR A 550 20.69 -26.23 31.35
N LYS A 551 21.00 -27.05 30.32
CA LYS A 551 21.68 -28.34 30.53
C LYS A 551 23.06 -28.19 31.19
N GLY A 552 23.77 -27.09 30.92
CA GLY A 552 25.03 -26.73 31.59
C GLY A 552 24.92 -26.32 33.06
N LYS A 553 23.71 -26.24 33.63
CA LYS A 553 23.46 -25.97 35.06
C LYS A 553 22.83 -27.13 35.83
N GLY A 554 22.58 -28.27 35.17
CA GLY A 554 21.81 -29.38 35.72
C GLY A 554 22.50 -30.73 35.57
N LYS A 555 23.76 -30.84 36.03
CA LYS A 555 24.44 -32.12 36.28
C LYS A 555 25.67 -31.94 37.17
N ASP A 556 25.47 -32.09 38.48
CA ASP A 556 26.54 -32.48 39.41
C ASP A 556 25.93 -33.24 40.60
N GLU A 557 25.43 -34.46 40.33
CA GLU A 557 25.17 -35.53 41.31
C GLU A 557 24.81 -36.83 40.57
N GLY A 558 25.27 -38.00 41.06
CA GLY A 558 24.62 -39.30 40.83
C GLY A 558 24.87 -40.07 39.51
N LEU A 559 25.92 -40.90 39.51
CA LEU A 559 25.91 -42.34 39.13
C LEU A 559 25.50 -42.82 37.70
N GLN A 560 26.52 -43.34 37.01
CA GLN A 560 26.62 -44.65 36.33
C GLN A 560 25.93 -44.99 34.99
N SER A 561 26.71 -45.74 34.18
CA SER A 561 26.37 -46.59 33.02
C SER A 561 25.88 -45.94 31.72
N GLU A 562 26.12 -46.50 30.53
CA GLU A 562 27.27 -47.26 29.95
C GLU A 562 27.06 -47.35 28.41
N TYR A 563 28.08 -47.70 27.61
CA TYR A 563 28.04 -47.90 26.13
C TYR A 563 27.68 -46.64 25.26
N GLU A 564 28.23 -46.41 24.06
CA GLU A 564 29.50 -46.88 23.48
C GLU A 564 30.06 -45.89 22.43
N ASN A 565 31.37 -46.02 22.22
CA ASN A 565 32.26 -45.67 21.10
C ASN A 565 31.66 -45.52 19.68
N GLU A 566 32.25 -44.76 18.74
CA GLU A 566 33.43 -43.85 18.76
C GLU A 566 33.16 -42.65 17.79
N LEU A 567 34.04 -41.90 17.10
CA LEU A 567 35.44 -42.06 16.69
C LEU A 567 36.20 -40.70 16.56
N ARG A 568 37.36 -40.66 17.21
CA ARG A 568 38.61 -39.91 16.92
C ARG A 568 38.62 -38.91 15.74
N THR A 569 38.70 -37.59 15.97
CA THR A 569 39.90 -36.71 16.22
C THR A 569 40.68 -36.26 14.95
N PRO A 570 41.52 -35.20 14.96
CA PRO A 570 41.86 -34.25 16.04
C PRO A 570 41.72 -32.74 15.70
N LEU A 571 41.91 -31.89 16.72
CA LEU A 571 42.24 -30.46 16.59
C LEU A 571 43.77 -30.25 16.51
N PRO A 572 44.23 -29.02 16.21
CA PRO A 572 45.00 -28.33 17.24
C PRO A 572 44.52 -26.90 17.54
N ARG A 573 44.69 -26.48 18.81
CA ARG A 573 44.70 -25.06 19.24
C ARG A 573 46.17 -24.59 19.37
N PRO A 574 46.43 -23.31 19.68
CA PRO A 574 46.45 -22.95 21.11
C PRO A 574 45.71 -21.64 21.45
N PHE A 575 45.15 -21.61 22.67
CA PHE A 575 44.91 -20.38 23.44
C PHE A 575 46.06 -20.23 24.46
N PRO A 576 46.35 -19.00 24.90
CA PRO A 576 45.90 -18.56 26.23
C PRO A 576 45.14 -17.21 26.11
N THR A 577 44.10 -16.88 26.86
CA THR A 577 43.66 -17.26 28.23
C THR A 577 44.62 -16.86 29.35
N PHE A 578 44.44 -15.65 29.90
CA PHE A 578 44.09 -15.56 31.32
C PHE A 578 43.23 -14.33 31.61
N LEU A 579 42.53 -14.34 32.75
CA LEU A 579 41.56 -13.32 33.15
C LEU A 579 42.22 -12.14 33.88
N LEU A 580 41.63 -10.94 33.76
CA LEU A 580 41.51 -10.05 34.91
C LEU A 580 40.26 -9.16 34.84
N ARG A 581 39.69 -8.92 36.02
CA ARG A 581 38.39 -8.32 36.29
C ARG A 581 38.52 -6.78 36.31
N GLN A 582 38.02 -6.10 35.27
CA GLN A 582 37.89 -4.64 35.28
C GLN A 582 36.49 -4.18 34.84
N MET A 583 35.93 -3.22 35.58
CA MET A 583 34.92 -2.30 35.07
C MET A 583 35.64 -1.20 34.27
N THR A 584 35.83 -1.39 32.97
CA THR A 584 36.48 -0.37 32.12
C THR A 584 35.63 0.03 30.90
N LYS A 585 35.30 1.33 30.87
CA LYS A 585 34.80 2.13 29.74
C LYS A 585 33.95 1.41 28.68
N ARG A 586 32.61 1.52 28.79
CA ARG A 586 31.78 1.64 27.57
C ARG A 586 32.27 2.89 26.81
N PRO A 587 32.72 2.80 25.54
CA PRO A 587 33.27 3.95 24.83
C PRO A 587 32.17 4.99 24.58
N MET A 588 32.45 6.26 24.89
CA MET A 588 31.43 7.30 24.91
C MET A 588 30.97 7.73 23.51
N THR A 589 29.67 7.59 23.24
CA THR A 589 28.77 8.58 22.59
C THR A 589 29.11 9.15 21.20
N ARG A 590 28.12 9.23 20.30
CA ARG A 590 28.15 10.21 19.18
C ARG A 590 26.80 10.89 18.96
N GLY A 591 26.81 12.14 18.52
CA GLY A 591 25.65 12.89 18.06
C GLY A 591 25.69 13.15 16.54
N LEU A 592 24.56 12.96 15.86
CA LEU A 592 24.34 13.33 14.45
C LEU A 592 23.20 14.36 14.33
N VAL A 593 23.42 15.41 13.55
CA VAL A 593 22.33 16.26 13.00
C VAL A 593 22.24 16.06 11.49
N GLY A 594 21.15 15.49 11.02
CA GLY A 594 20.70 15.58 9.63
C GLY A 594 19.88 16.85 9.44
N THR A 595 20.08 17.55 8.32
CA THR A 595 19.28 18.73 7.95
C THR A 595 18.55 18.50 6.64
N GLY A 596 17.22 18.68 6.68
CA GLY A 596 16.30 18.45 5.59
C GLY A 596 16.03 19.69 4.73
N SER A 597 15.14 19.51 3.76
CA SER A 597 15.26 20.15 2.45
C SER A 597 14.85 21.64 2.36
N ARG A 598 14.23 22.21 3.40
CA ARG A 598 13.84 23.64 3.52
C ARG A 598 14.69 24.30 4.61
N ALA A 599 15.98 24.42 4.31
CA ALA A 599 17.10 24.63 5.24
C ALA A 599 16.91 25.69 6.37
N ILE A 600 16.26 26.83 6.11
CA ILE A 600 16.09 27.89 7.13
C ILE A 600 15.18 27.46 8.30
N SER A 601 14.16 26.63 8.04
CA SER A 601 13.30 26.05 9.10
C SER A 601 14.13 25.18 10.07
N GLY A 602 15.07 24.41 9.53
CA GLY A 602 15.99 23.61 10.33
C GLY A 602 16.90 24.47 11.21
N LEU A 603 17.32 25.65 10.76
CA LEU A 603 18.07 26.59 11.58
C LEU A 603 17.22 27.19 12.71
N PHE A 604 15.94 27.53 12.47
CA PHE A 604 15.06 28.01 13.54
C PHE A 604 14.78 26.94 14.60
N ILE A 605 14.57 25.68 14.21
CA ILE A 605 14.43 24.55 15.14
C ILE A 605 15.74 24.34 15.92
N LEU A 606 16.89 24.32 15.24
CA LEU A 606 18.20 24.18 15.88
C LEU A 606 18.50 25.34 16.84
N LYS A 607 18.06 26.56 16.53
CA LYS A 607 18.21 27.72 17.44
C LYS A 607 17.48 27.49 18.76
N HIS A 608 16.30 26.88 18.75
CA HIS A 608 15.56 26.55 19.98
C HIS A 608 16.25 25.42 20.76
N ILE A 609 16.79 24.41 20.09
CA ILE A 609 17.64 23.39 20.73
C ILE A 609 18.87 24.03 21.39
N MET A 610 19.57 24.94 20.69
CA MET A 610 20.73 25.65 21.25
C MET A 610 20.36 26.65 22.36
N HIS A 611 19.14 27.23 22.34
CA HIS A 611 18.63 28.03 23.44
C HIS A 611 18.37 27.18 24.69
N LYS A 612 17.81 25.98 24.52
CA LYS A 612 17.61 25.04 25.64
C LYS A 612 18.93 24.48 26.17
N ILE A 613 19.91 24.23 25.30
CA ILE A 613 21.30 23.91 25.70
C ILE A 613 21.89 25.08 26.51
N ARG A 614 21.74 26.33 26.04
CA ARG A 614 22.17 27.53 26.77
C ARG A 614 21.57 27.59 28.19
N GLU A 615 20.26 27.38 28.34
CA GLU A 615 19.60 27.33 29.66
C GLU A 615 20.19 26.24 30.55
N LEU A 616 20.31 25.01 30.05
CA LEU A 616 20.82 23.86 30.81
C LEU A 616 22.29 24.05 31.23
N GLU A 617 23.13 24.65 30.39
CA GLU A 617 24.51 24.97 30.73
C GLU A 617 24.63 26.16 31.70
N PHE A 618 23.65 27.07 31.75
CA PHE A 618 23.56 28.13 32.77
C PHE A 618 23.10 27.62 34.14
N CYS A 619 22.20 26.63 34.17
CA CYS A 619 21.60 26.11 35.41
C CYS A 619 22.33 24.90 36.02
N HIS A 620 23.47 24.48 35.47
CA HIS A 620 24.21 23.29 35.93
C HIS A 620 25.08 23.58 37.17
N GLU A 621 25.20 22.60 38.07
CA GLU A 621 25.85 22.74 39.38
C GLU A 621 27.34 23.15 39.31
N ASP A 622 28.13 22.61 38.36
CA ASP A 622 29.53 23.01 38.14
C ASP A 622 29.70 24.39 37.47
N GLY A 623 28.61 25.12 37.24
CA GLY A 623 28.62 26.41 36.54
C GLY A 623 28.72 26.32 35.02
N ILE A 624 28.94 27.47 34.38
CA ILE A 624 28.75 27.66 32.92
C ILE A 624 29.90 27.06 32.10
N ALA A 625 29.66 25.91 31.47
CA ALA A 625 30.58 25.32 30.51
C ALA A 625 30.48 26.02 29.14
N TYR A 626 31.15 27.16 29.00
CA TYR A 626 31.21 27.90 27.74
C TYR A 626 31.77 27.06 26.57
N SER A 627 31.50 27.52 25.36
CA SER A 627 32.00 26.97 24.10
C SER A 627 33.52 27.12 23.97
N SER A 628 34.27 26.18 24.54
CA SER A 628 35.73 26.05 24.44
C SER A 628 36.20 25.77 22.99
N SER A 629 36.27 26.82 22.17
CA SER A 629 36.93 26.74 20.86
C SER A 629 38.44 26.64 21.01
N SER A 630 39.08 25.89 20.10
CA SER A 630 40.54 25.81 19.95
C SER A 630 41.12 27.08 19.30
N SER A 631 40.77 28.24 19.85
CA SER A 631 41.25 29.58 19.51
C SER A 631 41.69 30.22 20.83
N SER A 632 42.97 30.52 20.96
CA SER A 632 43.53 31.09 22.19
C SER A 632 42.86 32.43 22.52
N TYR A 633 41.95 32.43 23.51
CA TYR A 633 41.62 33.66 24.21
C TYR A 633 42.89 34.09 24.95
N THR A 634 43.55 35.12 24.44
CA THR A 634 44.65 35.76 25.17
C THR A 634 44.11 36.23 26.51
N ARG A 635 44.89 36.00 27.58
CA ARG A 635 44.58 36.46 28.94
C ARG A 635 44.73 37.99 29.00
N HIS A 636 43.76 38.70 28.45
CA HIS A 636 43.53 40.08 28.82
C HIS A 636 42.74 40.11 30.12
N GLU A 637 43.33 40.78 31.11
CA GLU A 637 42.68 41.18 32.35
C GLU A 637 41.59 42.23 32.04
N TYR A 638 40.84 42.65 33.06
CA TYR A 638 39.69 43.58 33.00
C TYR A 638 38.38 43.01 32.44
N GLY A 639 37.57 42.47 33.36
CA GLY A 639 36.10 42.56 33.29
C GLY A 639 35.37 41.28 32.91
N MET A 640 34.54 40.77 33.83
CA MET A 640 33.42 39.90 33.51
C MET A 640 32.48 40.65 32.54
N PRO A 641 32.22 40.14 31.32
CA PRO A 641 31.28 40.79 30.41
C PRO A 641 29.88 40.77 31.01
N ARG A 642 29.31 41.95 31.31
CA ARG A 642 27.94 42.09 31.80
C ARG A 642 26.99 41.35 30.86
N ILE A 643 26.19 40.44 31.40
CA ILE A 643 25.12 39.79 30.67
C ILE A 643 24.03 40.84 30.45
N LEU A 644 23.82 41.27 29.21
CA LEU A 644 22.60 41.94 28.80
C LEU A 644 21.51 40.87 28.67
N GLU A 645 20.53 40.90 29.56
CA GLU A 645 19.53 39.85 29.75
C GLU A 645 18.60 39.69 28.53
N ASP A 646 18.44 40.73 27.71
CA ASP A 646 17.60 40.78 26.50
C ASP A 646 18.17 40.07 25.25
N SER A 647 19.38 39.50 25.30
CA SER A 647 19.97 38.90 24.08
C SER A 647 19.34 37.55 23.73
N ALA A 648 18.40 37.56 22.79
CA ALA A 648 17.82 36.38 22.15
C ALA A 648 18.76 35.66 21.15
N ARG A 649 20.07 35.94 21.17
CA ARG A 649 21.11 35.22 20.40
C ARG A 649 21.83 34.18 21.27
N VAL A 650 22.29 33.11 20.64
CA VAL A 650 22.95 31.96 21.28
C VAL A 650 24.41 31.81 20.86
N ASP A 651 25.04 32.85 20.30
CA ASP A 651 26.39 32.82 19.71
C ASP A 651 27.50 32.21 20.60
N LYS A 652 27.36 32.29 21.93
CA LYS A 652 28.30 31.69 22.90
C LYS A 652 28.25 30.15 22.95
N PHE A 653 27.34 29.50 22.22
CA PHE A 653 27.14 28.06 22.18
C PHE A 653 27.08 27.58 20.72
N LEU A 654 28.14 26.90 20.27
CA LEU A 654 28.26 26.45 18.88
C LEU A 654 27.78 24.99 18.72
N PRO A 655 26.94 24.65 17.72
CA PRO A 655 26.45 23.27 17.53
C PRO A 655 27.57 22.22 17.32
N CYS A 656 28.72 22.65 16.78
CA CYS A 656 29.91 21.83 16.58
C CYS A 656 30.51 21.24 17.87
N HIS A 657 30.09 21.74 19.04
CA HIS A 657 30.52 21.29 20.36
C HIS A 657 29.55 20.33 21.06
N TYR A 658 28.40 20.04 20.42
CA TYR A 658 27.33 19.15 20.91
C TYR A 658 27.03 18.01 19.93
N PHE A 659 27.34 18.18 18.64
CA PHE A 659 27.11 17.21 17.58
C PHE A 659 28.40 16.92 16.82
N ASP A 660 28.79 15.65 16.72
CA ASP A 660 30.05 15.21 16.09
C ASP A 660 29.96 15.13 14.58
N TYR A 661 28.75 14.85 14.09
CA TYR A 661 28.42 14.71 12.67
C TYR A 661 27.31 15.69 12.28
N MET A 662 27.48 16.33 11.14
CA MET A 662 26.47 17.20 10.52
C MET A 662 26.31 16.82 9.04
N ALA A 663 25.07 16.56 8.62
CA ALA A 663 24.74 16.11 7.28
C ALA A 663 23.68 17.01 6.61
N GLY A 664 23.85 17.27 5.32
CA GLY A 664 22.91 18.07 4.53
C GLY A 664 22.83 17.67 3.05
N THR A 665 21.71 18.02 2.42
CA THR A 665 21.45 17.86 0.98
C THR A 665 20.78 19.13 0.45
N SER A 666 20.99 19.49 -0.83
CA SER A 666 20.46 20.74 -1.40
C SER A 666 20.93 21.94 -0.56
N THR A 667 20.07 22.94 -0.34
CA THR A 667 20.35 24.10 0.52
C THR A 667 20.73 23.74 1.97
N ALA A 668 20.38 22.55 2.46
CA ALA A 668 20.76 22.12 3.81
C ALA A 668 22.24 21.76 3.93
N SER A 669 22.91 21.42 2.81
CA SER A 669 24.36 21.27 2.76
C SER A 669 25.07 22.54 3.22
N LEU A 670 24.57 23.72 2.84
CA LEU A 670 25.13 25.01 3.28
C LEU A 670 25.09 25.14 4.80
N ASN A 671 23.98 24.75 5.45
CA ASN A 671 23.88 24.74 6.91
C ASN A 671 24.93 23.81 7.54
N SER A 672 25.06 22.58 7.03
CA SER A 672 26.04 21.62 7.56
C SER A 672 27.49 22.12 7.39
N ILE A 673 27.78 22.81 6.30
CA ILE A 673 29.08 23.46 6.05
C ILE A 673 29.30 24.59 7.06
N MET A 674 28.35 25.53 7.21
CA MET A 674 28.47 26.66 8.12
C MET A 674 28.64 26.22 9.58
N LEU A 675 27.79 25.31 10.05
CA LEU A 675 27.76 24.88 11.46
C LEU A 675 28.89 23.89 11.79
N GLY A 676 29.28 23.02 10.87
CA GLY A 676 30.29 21.98 11.08
C GLY A 676 31.69 22.39 10.61
N ARG A 677 31.86 22.56 9.30
CA ARG A 677 33.15 22.83 8.64
C ARG A 677 33.66 24.26 8.87
N LEU A 678 32.78 25.23 9.09
CA LEU A 678 33.13 26.63 9.42
C LEU A 678 32.94 26.99 10.90
N ARG A 679 32.35 26.09 11.71
CA ARG A 679 32.06 26.28 13.16
C ARG A 679 31.29 27.57 13.51
N MET A 680 30.39 28.03 12.64
CA MET A 680 29.53 29.18 12.91
C MET A 680 28.47 28.89 13.98
N SER A 681 27.99 29.94 14.66
CA SER A 681 26.80 29.85 15.52
C SER A 681 25.53 29.65 14.68
N VAL A 682 24.41 29.27 15.33
CA VAL A 682 23.13 29.15 14.62
C VAL A 682 22.63 30.53 14.16
N ASP A 683 22.82 31.59 14.94
CA ASP A 683 22.45 32.94 14.52
C ASP A 683 23.29 33.41 13.33
N GLN A 684 24.61 33.21 13.36
CA GLN A 684 25.49 33.47 12.21
C GLN A 684 25.09 32.67 10.96
N ALA A 685 24.64 31.42 11.13
CA ALA A 685 24.12 30.60 10.03
C ALA A 685 22.79 31.15 9.48
N ILE A 686 21.88 31.63 10.34
CA ILE A 686 20.62 32.29 9.94
C ILE A 686 20.91 33.59 9.18
N ASP A 687 21.74 34.45 9.75
CA ASP A 687 22.13 35.74 9.17
C ASP A 687 22.74 35.53 7.76
N ASN A 688 23.65 34.56 7.62
CA ASN A 688 24.28 34.23 6.33
C ASN A 688 23.35 33.51 5.34
N PHE A 689 22.38 32.71 5.81
CA PHE A 689 21.39 32.08 4.93
C PHE A 689 20.42 33.11 4.34
N ILE A 690 20.03 34.13 5.13
CA ILE A 690 19.20 35.25 4.66
C ILE A 690 19.97 36.10 3.65
N ASP A 691 21.22 36.46 3.94
CA ASP A 691 22.14 37.12 2.99
C ASP A 691 22.22 36.35 1.66
N PHE A 692 22.51 35.05 1.71
CA PHE A 692 22.62 34.19 0.52
C PHE A 692 21.31 34.13 -0.28
N SER A 693 20.17 34.03 0.41
CA SER A 693 18.85 33.99 -0.23
C SER A 693 18.57 35.29 -0.99
N ASN A 694 18.90 36.44 -0.40
CA ASN A 694 18.72 37.74 -1.03
C ASN A 694 19.69 37.96 -2.20
N ASP A 695 20.98 37.65 -2.03
CA ASP A 695 22.02 37.85 -3.05
C ASP A 695 21.83 36.94 -4.29
N VAL A 696 21.39 35.70 -4.08
CA VAL A 696 21.34 34.66 -5.13
C VAL A 696 19.92 34.45 -5.68
N LEU A 697 18.89 34.42 -4.83
CA LEU A 697 17.51 34.10 -5.23
C LEU A 697 16.67 35.36 -5.46
N GLY A 698 16.94 36.44 -4.71
CA GLY A 698 16.33 37.77 -4.94
C GLY A 698 16.78 38.45 -6.24
N GLN A 699 17.83 37.94 -6.91
CA GLN A 699 18.38 38.50 -8.15
C GLN A 699 18.49 37.47 -9.30
N PRO A 700 17.36 36.93 -9.81
CA PRO A 700 17.33 36.02 -10.95
C PRO A 700 17.89 36.65 -12.23
N LEU A 701 18.16 35.82 -13.23
CA LEU A 701 18.62 36.27 -14.55
C LEU A 701 17.52 37.06 -15.29
N SER A 702 17.88 38.18 -15.91
CA SER A 702 16.92 39.13 -16.49
C SER A 702 16.29 38.63 -17.79
N PHE A 703 14.99 38.91 -17.97
CA PHE A 703 14.15 38.46 -19.10
C PHE A 703 14.43 39.14 -20.46
N ASN A 704 15.65 39.67 -20.68
CA ASN A 704 16.03 40.35 -21.93
C ASN A 704 16.66 39.43 -22.99
N THR A 705 16.47 38.11 -22.89
CA THR A 705 16.65 37.18 -24.01
C THR A 705 15.47 36.22 -24.07
N ILE A 706 15.10 35.80 -25.28
CA ILE A 706 13.83 35.13 -25.62
C ILE A 706 13.64 33.74 -24.94
N LEU A 707 14.65 33.23 -24.22
CA LEU A 707 14.83 31.80 -23.94
C LEU A 707 15.36 31.50 -22.51
N PRO A 708 14.53 31.61 -21.45
CA PRO A 708 14.95 31.43 -20.05
C PRO A 708 15.03 29.95 -19.63
N VAL A 709 16.17 29.29 -19.90
CA VAL A 709 16.42 27.88 -19.49
C VAL A 709 16.88 27.75 -18.02
N ARG A 710 17.24 28.87 -17.36
CA ARG A 710 17.89 28.89 -16.05
C ARG A 710 17.43 30.11 -15.23
N GLN A 711 17.06 29.91 -13.97
CA GLN A 711 16.55 30.98 -13.13
C GLN A 711 17.65 31.80 -12.43
N PHE A 712 18.69 31.14 -11.90
CA PHE A 712 19.70 31.78 -11.05
C PHE A 712 21.13 31.64 -11.62
N SER A 713 22.03 32.56 -11.24
CA SER A 713 23.43 32.47 -11.66
C SER A 713 24.26 31.59 -10.72
N SER A 714 24.87 30.54 -11.26
CA SER A 714 25.90 29.76 -10.58
C SER A 714 27.13 30.60 -10.18
N THR A 715 27.43 31.72 -10.85
CA THR A 715 28.54 32.60 -10.44
C THR A 715 28.20 33.36 -9.16
N LYS A 716 27.00 33.97 -9.08
CA LYS A 716 26.50 34.64 -7.86
C LYS A 716 26.43 33.67 -6.67
N ALA A 717 25.99 32.42 -6.90
CA ALA A 717 26.00 31.39 -5.87
C ALA A 717 27.42 31.10 -5.35
N LEU A 718 28.40 30.92 -6.25
CA LEU A 718 29.80 30.74 -5.87
C LEU A 718 30.39 31.98 -5.15
N GLU A 719 30.04 33.19 -5.57
CA GLU A 719 30.44 34.46 -4.94
C GLU A 719 29.84 34.62 -3.54
N ALA A 720 28.55 34.30 -3.36
CA ALA A 720 27.89 34.29 -2.06
C ALA A 720 28.49 33.23 -1.11
N PHE A 721 28.82 32.03 -1.60
CA PHE A 721 29.60 31.06 -0.80
C PHE A 721 30.99 31.59 -0.43
N GLN A 722 31.64 32.40 -1.27
CA GLN A 722 32.91 33.04 -0.94
C GLN A 722 32.75 34.12 0.15
N LYS A 723 31.69 34.93 0.06
CA LYS A 723 31.30 35.93 1.08
C LYS A 723 31.06 35.27 2.45
N ILE A 724 30.44 34.09 2.48
CA ILE A 724 30.27 33.30 3.72
C ILE A 724 31.61 32.77 4.26
N LEU A 725 32.50 32.29 3.39
CA LEU A 725 33.84 31.83 3.78
C LEU A 725 34.72 32.98 4.32
N MET A 726 34.66 34.16 3.70
CA MET A 726 35.35 35.37 4.17
C MET A 726 34.84 35.86 5.53
N LYS A 727 33.55 35.64 5.85
CA LYS A 727 32.96 35.92 7.18
C LYS A 727 33.26 34.84 8.23
N SER A 728 34.00 33.77 7.89
CA SER A 728 34.23 32.65 8.79
C SER A 728 35.53 32.79 9.58
N ASN A 729 35.55 32.26 10.81
CA ASN A 729 36.73 32.25 11.68
C ASN A 729 37.88 31.35 11.17
N LEU A 730 37.81 30.82 9.94
CA LEU A 730 38.91 30.07 9.32
C LEU A 730 40.14 30.96 9.06
N PHE A 731 39.92 32.22 8.70
CA PHE A 731 40.93 33.12 8.12
C PHE A 731 41.09 34.42 8.93
N ALA A 732 40.76 34.41 10.23
CA ALA A 732 40.62 35.62 11.05
C ALA A 732 41.91 36.46 11.24
N ASN A 733 43.05 35.97 10.74
CA ASN A 733 44.37 36.60 10.83
C ASN A 733 44.98 36.94 9.44
N GLU A 734 44.23 36.79 8.34
CA GLU A 734 44.72 36.99 6.96
C GLU A 734 44.35 38.39 6.41
N ASP A 735 45.18 38.92 5.51
CA ASP A 735 44.94 40.21 4.85
C ASP A 735 43.86 40.13 3.76
N VAL A 736 43.17 41.25 3.48
CA VAL A 736 41.97 41.29 2.59
C VAL A 736 42.19 40.71 1.19
N SER A 737 43.42 40.78 0.66
CA SER A 737 43.78 40.17 -0.63
C SER A 737 44.00 38.66 -0.52
N GLU A 738 44.67 38.21 0.54
CA GLU A 738 44.99 36.81 0.80
C GLU A 738 43.73 36.03 1.19
N LEU A 739 42.89 36.61 2.06
CA LEU A 739 41.53 36.18 2.38
C LEU A 739 40.72 35.77 1.15
N ARG A 740 40.82 36.55 0.07
CA ARG A 740 40.10 36.28 -1.19
C ARG A 740 40.68 35.08 -1.94
N HIS A 741 41.97 34.82 -1.81
CA HIS A 741 42.64 33.67 -2.41
C HIS A 741 42.42 32.39 -1.59
N ALA A 742 42.62 32.44 -0.26
CA ALA A 742 42.39 31.33 0.65
C ALA A 742 40.93 30.86 0.63
N ALA A 743 39.97 31.76 0.81
CA ALA A 743 38.54 31.45 0.72
C ALA A 743 38.06 31.03 -0.70
N LYS A 744 38.91 31.15 -1.74
CA LYS A 744 38.64 30.57 -3.06
C LYS A 744 39.08 29.11 -3.15
N ASN A 745 40.22 28.76 -2.55
CA ASN A 745 40.91 27.49 -2.76
C ASN A 745 40.72 26.49 -1.60
N GLU A 746 40.14 26.91 -0.47
CA GLU A 746 39.89 26.06 0.71
C GLU A 746 39.11 24.78 0.37
N THR A 747 39.75 23.63 0.65
CA THR A 747 39.23 22.30 0.33
C THR A 747 38.12 21.88 1.29
N PHE A 748 37.07 21.20 0.78
CA PHE A 748 36.00 20.72 1.66
C PHE A 748 36.50 19.65 2.65
N ARG A 749 37.30 18.71 2.14
CA ARG A 749 38.16 17.83 2.95
C ARG A 749 39.16 18.68 3.73
N GLU A 750 39.30 18.38 5.02
CA GLU A 750 40.20 19.07 5.93
C GLU A 750 41.48 18.24 6.16
N ASN A 751 42.64 18.90 6.05
CA ASN A 751 43.91 18.29 6.41
C ASN A 751 44.06 18.25 7.94
N GLY A 752 44.31 17.06 8.48
CA GLY A 752 44.51 16.85 9.92
C GLY A 752 43.24 16.64 10.75
N GLY A 753 42.04 16.78 10.17
CA GLY A 753 40.77 16.39 10.79
C GLY A 753 40.50 17.01 12.17
N ARG A 754 40.51 18.35 12.25
CA ARG A 754 40.34 19.18 13.46
C ARG A 754 39.05 20.00 13.52
N ARG A 755 38.10 19.78 12.62
CA ARG A 755 36.73 20.34 12.63
C ARG A 755 35.66 19.25 12.49
N THR A 756 34.44 19.58 12.92
CA THR A 756 33.29 18.66 13.04
C THR A 756 32.98 17.95 11.73
N ARG A 757 32.65 16.65 11.81
CA ARG A 757 32.61 15.76 10.64
C ARG A 757 31.39 16.09 9.77
N THR A 758 31.65 16.82 8.71
CA THR A 758 30.63 17.38 7.83
C THR A 758 30.44 16.46 6.62
N MET A 759 29.18 16.22 6.26
CA MET A 759 28.78 15.36 5.14
C MET A 759 27.77 16.09 4.25
N THR A 760 27.95 16.02 2.94
CA THR A 760 26.99 16.61 2.00
C THR A 760 26.72 15.69 0.82
N VAL A 761 25.50 15.72 0.27
CA VAL A 761 25.08 14.81 -0.81
C VAL A 761 24.83 15.55 -2.13
N SER A 762 25.35 14.99 -3.22
CA SER A 762 25.06 15.37 -4.61
C SER A 762 24.72 14.13 -5.43
N TYR A 763 24.13 14.30 -6.61
CA TYR A 763 23.83 13.22 -7.55
C TYR A 763 24.86 13.19 -8.69
N ASN A 764 25.58 12.08 -8.83
CA ASN A 764 26.61 11.91 -9.85
C ASN A 764 25.99 11.34 -11.15
N MET A 765 26.12 12.07 -12.25
CA MET A 765 25.56 11.69 -13.55
C MET A 765 26.27 10.50 -14.20
N SER A 766 27.57 10.35 -13.99
CA SER A 766 28.40 9.28 -14.57
C SER A 766 28.02 7.90 -14.02
N THR A 767 27.64 7.83 -12.73
CA THR A 767 27.30 6.59 -12.03
C THR A 767 25.81 6.40 -11.80
N GLY A 768 25.01 7.45 -11.96
CA GLY A 768 23.56 7.45 -11.72
C GLY A 768 23.16 7.34 -10.23
N ARG A 769 24.10 7.57 -9.30
CA ARG A 769 23.96 7.34 -7.85
C ARG A 769 24.32 8.58 -7.03
N GLU A 770 23.97 8.55 -5.75
CA GLU A 770 24.43 9.50 -4.75
C GLU A 770 25.97 9.53 -4.64
N HIS A 771 26.52 10.72 -4.50
CA HIS A 771 27.90 10.98 -4.12
C HIS A 771 27.91 11.79 -2.82
N ILE A 772 28.42 11.15 -1.76
CA ILE A 772 28.54 11.71 -0.42
C ILE A 772 29.94 12.32 -0.27
N TRP A 773 30.04 13.63 -0.20
CA TRP A 773 31.27 14.32 0.17
C TRP A 773 31.48 14.22 1.68
N THR A 774 32.73 14.04 2.13
CA THR A 774 33.10 14.01 3.57
C THR A 774 34.22 15.00 3.85
N SER A 775 34.14 15.76 4.95
CA SER A 775 35.23 16.63 5.39
C SER A 775 36.44 15.87 5.95
N TYR A 776 36.32 14.55 6.09
CA TYR A 776 37.22 13.65 6.82
C TYR A 776 37.56 12.39 6.00
N ASP A 777 38.50 11.58 6.51
CA ASP A 777 38.89 10.30 5.92
C ASP A 777 37.98 9.13 6.29
N ALA A 778 37.56 8.37 5.28
CA ALA A 778 36.61 7.26 5.39
C ALA A 778 37.31 5.93 5.03
N PRO A 779 37.67 5.08 6.01
CA PRO A 779 38.57 3.92 5.79
C PRO A 779 38.08 2.90 4.76
N HIS A 780 36.76 2.80 4.55
CA HIS A 780 36.13 1.90 3.57
C HIS A 780 36.16 2.41 2.13
N ARG A 781 36.65 3.64 1.88
CA ARG A 781 36.74 4.23 0.54
C ARG A 781 38.19 4.22 0.04
N LYS A 782 38.54 3.24 -0.80
CA LYS A 782 39.78 3.29 -1.59
C LYS A 782 39.74 4.52 -2.52
N ILE A 783 40.68 5.44 -2.36
CA ILE A 783 40.73 6.70 -3.12
C ILE A 783 41.40 6.46 -4.48
N SER A 784 40.60 6.30 -5.53
CA SER A 784 41.07 6.26 -6.92
C SER A 784 41.35 7.67 -7.44
N GLY A 785 42.45 8.28 -6.98
CA GLY A 785 42.80 9.67 -7.27
C GLY A 785 42.10 10.68 -6.35
N GLY A 786 42.76 11.79 -6.06
CA GLY A 786 42.30 12.77 -5.08
C GLY A 786 41.23 13.72 -5.63
N TYR A 787 39.98 13.53 -5.22
CA TYR A 787 38.89 14.49 -5.42
C TYR A 787 39.10 15.73 -4.54
N SER A 788 39.90 16.69 -5.01
CA SER A 788 40.33 17.88 -4.27
C SER A 788 39.33 19.05 -4.39
N ALA A 789 38.04 18.77 -4.19
CA ALA A 789 36.97 19.77 -4.34
C ALA A 789 37.02 20.86 -3.24
N THR A 790 36.86 22.12 -3.64
CA THR A 790 36.73 23.25 -2.72
C THR A 790 35.37 23.25 -2.01
N ILE A 791 35.25 23.95 -0.87
CA ILE A 791 33.97 24.11 -0.16
C ILE A 791 32.89 24.70 -1.09
N ARG A 792 33.26 25.62 -1.97
CA ARG A 792 32.35 26.33 -2.88
C ARG A 792 31.82 25.43 -3.98
N GLU A 793 32.67 24.56 -4.54
CA GLU A 793 32.28 23.58 -5.56
C GLU A 793 31.37 22.51 -4.97
N VAL A 794 31.67 22.02 -3.77
CA VAL A 794 30.81 21.07 -3.04
C VAL A 794 29.44 21.70 -2.73
N ALA A 795 29.42 22.93 -2.20
CA ALA A 795 28.17 23.64 -1.90
C ALA A 795 27.32 23.91 -3.15
N LEU A 796 27.94 24.19 -4.30
CA LEU A 796 27.22 24.31 -5.58
C LEU A 796 26.75 22.94 -6.09
N ALA A 797 27.60 21.91 -6.03
CA ALA A 797 27.26 20.55 -6.49
C ALA A 797 26.05 19.98 -5.76
N THR A 798 25.98 20.16 -4.45
CA THR A 798 24.87 19.65 -3.64
C THR A 798 23.58 20.42 -3.87
N SER A 799 23.66 21.68 -4.31
CA SER A 799 22.55 22.63 -4.47
C SER A 799 22.19 22.89 -5.95
N ALA A 800 22.79 22.16 -6.89
CA ALA A 800 22.59 22.33 -8.32
C ALA A 800 21.24 21.74 -8.77
N THR A 801 20.14 22.39 -8.39
CA THR A 801 18.77 21.95 -8.73
C THR A 801 18.51 22.10 -10.24
N PRO A 802 17.93 21.08 -10.93
CA PRO A 802 17.54 21.18 -12.34
C PRO A 802 16.68 22.41 -12.66
N LEU A 803 16.92 23.03 -13.82
CA LEU A 803 16.33 24.31 -14.29
C LEU A 803 16.61 25.56 -13.43
N TYR A 804 17.06 25.43 -12.19
CA TYR A 804 17.43 26.56 -11.33
C TYR A 804 18.90 26.95 -11.52
N PHE A 805 19.81 25.98 -11.48
CA PHE A 805 21.26 26.17 -11.63
C PHE A 805 21.84 25.32 -12.77
N ARG A 806 23.10 25.58 -13.16
CA ARG A 806 23.87 24.66 -14.01
C ARG A 806 24.38 23.47 -13.17
N PRO A 807 24.44 22.25 -13.73
CA PRO A 807 25.23 21.19 -13.13
C PRO A 807 26.71 21.62 -13.12
N ILE A 808 27.43 21.25 -12.07
CA ILE A 808 28.87 21.49 -11.96
C ILE A 808 29.64 20.26 -12.39
N LYS A 809 30.75 20.45 -13.10
CA LYS A 809 31.75 19.40 -13.32
C LYS A 809 32.84 19.55 -12.27
N ILE A 810 33.10 18.48 -11.51
CA ILE A 810 34.21 18.38 -10.55
C ILE A 810 35.06 17.19 -11.00
N ASP A 811 36.33 17.43 -11.24
CA ASP A 811 37.27 16.49 -11.85
C ASP A 811 36.71 15.88 -13.16
N VAL A 812 36.46 14.57 -13.19
CA VAL A 812 35.87 13.85 -14.33
C VAL A 812 34.33 13.77 -14.28
N ASN A 813 33.70 14.10 -13.15
CA ASN A 813 32.28 13.84 -12.90
C ASN A 813 31.40 15.09 -13.02
N THR A 814 30.16 14.90 -13.47
CA THR A 814 29.13 15.95 -13.49
C THR A 814 28.12 15.70 -12.38
N HIS A 815 27.84 16.73 -11.57
CA HIS A 815 27.01 16.66 -10.37
C HIS A 815 25.78 17.58 -10.46
N TRP A 816 24.64 17.08 -9.97
CA TRP A 816 23.41 17.84 -9.68
C TRP A 816 23.04 17.72 -8.19
N ASP A 817 21.99 18.44 -7.77
CA ASP A 817 21.40 18.39 -6.43
C ASP A 817 21.17 16.96 -5.91
N GLY A 818 21.55 16.71 -4.65
CA GLY A 818 21.40 15.40 -4.01
C GLY A 818 19.95 14.95 -3.81
N ARG A 819 18.94 15.82 -3.94
CA ARG A 819 17.50 15.47 -4.00
C ARG A 819 17.12 14.54 -5.17
N LEU A 820 18.04 14.31 -6.11
CA LEU A 820 17.91 13.30 -7.18
C LEU A 820 18.36 11.89 -6.75
N ALA A 821 18.97 11.74 -5.57
CA ALA A 821 19.31 10.44 -4.99
C ALA A 821 18.04 9.65 -4.60
N LYS A 822 18.20 8.33 -4.42
CA LYS A 822 17.11 7.45 -3.99
C LYS A 822 16.87 7.51 -2.47
N ASN A 823 17.91 7.78 -1.69
CA ASN A 823 17.95 7.57 -0.24
C ASN A 823 18.09 8.92 0.50
N HIS A 824 17.37 9.11 1.61
CA HIS A 824 17.40 10.38 2.35
C HIS A 824 18.76 10.66 3.04
N THR A 825 19.08 11.94 3.25
CA THR A 825 20.32 12.44 3.86
C THR A 825 20.68 11.72 5.16
N SER A 826 19.71 11.55 6.06
CA SER A 826 19.92 11.01 7.41
C SER A 826 20.15 9.50 7.40
N TYR A 827 19.48 8.78 6.48
CA TYR A 827 19.76 7.37 6.20
C TYR A 827 21.21 7.21 5.69
N LEU A 828 21.62 8.03 4.71
CA LEU A 828 22.99 8.00 4.17
C LEU A 828 24.05 8.35 5.23
N ALA A 829 23.73 9.28 6.15
CA ALA A 829 24.59 9.64 7.27
C ALA A 829 24.75 8.50 8.28
N LEU A 830 23.65 7.85 8.72
CA LEU A 830 23.71 6.69 9.61
C LEU A 830 24.51 5.54 8.99
N VAL A 831 24.26 5.22 7.72
CA VAL A 831 24.98 4.16 6.98
C VAL A 831 26.47 4.45 6.89
N GLU A 832 26.88 5.70 6.64
CA GLU A 832 28.31 6.06 6.59
C GLU A 832 28.95 6.02 7.99
N ILE A 833 28.29 6.54 9.03
CA ILE A 833 28.79 6.47 10.41
C ILE A 833 29.00 5.01 10.84
N ALA A 834 28.02 4.13 10.55
CA ALA A 834 28.12 2.70 10.83
C ALA A 834 29.29 2.03 10.06
N ARG A 835 29.58 2.45 8.82
CA ARG A 835 30.71 1.95 8.04
C ARG A 835 32.07 2.42 8.57
N VAL A 836 32.21 3.71 8.85
CA VAL A 836 33.46 4.33 9.37
C VAL A 836 33.84 3.71 10.72
N HIS A 837 32.86 3.50 11.59
CA HIS A 837 33.10 3.25 13.02
C HIS A 837 32.69 1.88 13.55
N ARG A 838 31.92 1.09 12.78
CA ARG A 838 31.28 -0.17 13.23
C ARG A 838 30.44 -0.04 14.52
N LYS A 839 29.95 1.19 14.79
CA LYS A 839 29.18 1.59 15.97
C LYS A 839 28.23 2.71 15.56
N TYR A 840 26.98 2.62 16.02
CA TYR A 840 25.93 3.63 15.79
C TYR A 840 26.15 4.90 16.63
N PRO A 841 25.46 6.02 16.36
CA PRO A 841 25.43 7.15 17.28
C PRO A 841 24.69 6.80 18.58
N ALA A 842 24.79 7.68 19.59
CA ALA A 842 24.01 7.63 20.82
C ALA A 842 22.75 8.51 20.74
N VAL A 843 22.76 9.54 19.89
CA VAL A 843 21.60 10.37 19.53
C VAL A 843 21.68 10.73 18.05
N SER A 844 20.55 10.69 17.35
CA SER A 844 20.41 11.24 15.99
C SER A 844 19.22 12.19 15.94
N VAL A 845 19.40 13.34 15.31
CA VAL A 845 18.36 14.37 15.12
C VAL A 845 18.21 14.65 13.62
N ASP A 846 17.04 14.43 13.06
CA ASP A 846 16.68 14.83 11.70
C ASP A 846 15.82 16.10 11.76
N LEU A 847 16.33 17.19 11.18
CA LEU A 847 15.64 18.48 11.06
C LEU A 847 14.98 18.58 9.68
N SER A 848 13.92 17.81 9.51
CA SER A 848 13.17 17.62 8.26
C SER A 848 12.23 18.77 7.92
N SER A 849 11.73 18.76 6.68
CA SER A 849 11.22 19.98 6.03
C SER A 849 9.72 20.08 5.81
N GLY A 850 8.89 19.42 6.64
CA GLY A 850 7.43 19.43 6.53
C GLY A 850 6.86 18.64 5.34
N PRO A 851 5.52 18.42 5.30
CA PRO A 851 4.89 17.48 4.39
C PRO A 851 4.83 17.95 2.93
N ALA A 852 4.30 17.04 2.10
CA ALA A 852 4.18 17.14 0.66
C ALA A 852 3.38 18.37 0.21
N MET A 853 3.70 18.90 -0.97
CA MET A 853 2.80 19.86 -1.64
C MET A 853 1.46 19.19 -1.97
N LYS A 854 0.34 19.86 -1.61
CA LYS A 854 -1.02 19.36 -1.87
C LYS A 854 -1.21 18.95 -3.36
N PRO A 855 -1.97 17.88 -3.67
CA PRO A 855 -2.05 17.31 -5.02
C PRO A 855 -2.40 18.30 -6.14
N GLU A 856 -3.19 19.33 -5.87
CA GLU A 856 -3.56 20.36 -6.86
C GLU A 856 -2.39 21.26 -7.25
N ALA A 857 -1.55 21.66 -6.29
CA ALA A 857 -0.35 22.45 -6.55
C ALA A 857 0.68 21.61 -7.31
N ARG A 858 0.81 20.32 -6.98
CA ARG A 858 1.56 19.34 -7.77
C ARG A 858 1.00 19.22 -9.20
N ARG A 859 -0.32 19.11 -9.37
CA ARG A 859 -0.95 19.03 -10.71
C ARG A 859 -0.70 20.28 -11.54
N LYS A 860 -0.75 21.48 -10.94
CA LYS A 860 -0.37 22.74 -11.60
C LYS A 860 1.12 22.77 -12.00
N LEU A 861 2.04 22.27 -11.18
CA LEU A 861 3.47 22.16 -11.50
C LEU A 861 3.76 21.11 -12.59
N GLU A 862 3.13 19.94 -12.53
CA GLU A 862 3.22 18.92 -13.59
C GLU A 862 2.63 19.42 -14.92
N ILE A 863 1.55 20.21 -14.88
CA ILE A 863 1.01 20.88 -16.07
C ILE A 863 2.00 21.91 -16.58
N LEU A 864 2.53 22.82 -15.74
CA LEU A 864 3.49 23.85 -16.16
C LEU A 864 4.73 23.22 -16.83
N ALA A 865 5.28 22.16 -16.23
CA ALA A 865 6.41 21.40 -16.78
C ALA A 865 6.10 20.72 -18.12
N LYS A 866 4.83 20.33 -18.37
CA LYS A 866 4.36 19.80 -19.66
C LYS A 866 4.10 20.93 -20.68
N THR A 867 3.47 22.03 -20.29
CA THR A 867 3.18 23.19 -21.15
C THR A 867 4.45 23.86 -21.66
N LEU A 868 5.52 23.90 -20.86
CA LEU A 868 6.83 24.41 -21.26
C LEU A 868 7.49 23.63 -22.42
N THR A 869 7.01 22.42 -22.78
CA THR A 869 7.73 21.53 -23.71
C THR A 869 7.71 21.97 -25.19
N TRP A 870 6.86 22.92 -25.60
CA TRP A 870 6.56 23.14 -27.03
C TRP A 870 6.95 24.49 -27.67
N THR A 871 7.34 25.54 -26.92
CA THR A 871 7.45 26.90 -27.52
C THR A 871 8.73 27.71 -27.25
N HIS A 872 9.53 27.45 -26.21
CA HIS A 872 10.50 28.45 -25.71
C HIS A 872 11.92 27.92 -25.38
N PHE A 873 12.57 27.14 -26.26
CA PHE A 873 13.91 26.58 -25.99
C PHE A 873 15.01 26.81 -27.07
N PRO A 874 16.27 27.18 -26.68
CA PRO A 874 17.40 27.42 -27.59
C PRO A 874 18.00 26.13 -28.19
N PRO A 875 18.90 26.24 -29.20
CA PRO A 875 19.52 25.11 -29.88
C PRO A 875 20.60 24.38 -29.05
N THR A 876 20.21 23.73 -27.95
CA THR A 876 21.00 22.65 -27.34
C THR A 876 20.63 21.28 -27.95
N PRO A 877 21.52 20.26 -27.91
CA PRO A 877 21.21 18.93 -28.45
C PRO A 877 19.97 18.30 -27.80
N LEU A 878 19.07 17.75 -28.61
CA LEU A 878 17.75 17.24 -28.16
C LEU A 878 17.87 16.24 -27.00
N LYS A 879 18.85 15.32 -27.08
CA LYS A 879 19.13 14.31 -26.03
C LYS A 879 19.38 14.93 -24.66
N GLN A 880 20.07 16.07 -24.60
CA GLN A 880 20.36 16.76 -23.33
C GLN A 880 19.12 17.46 -22.77
N ARG A 881 18.26 18.03 -23.63
CA ARG A 881 16.98 18.62 -23.19
C ARG A 881 16.06 17.59 -22.55
N VAL A 882 15.92 16.42 -23.17
CA VAL A 882 15.08 15.32 -22.65
C VAL A 882 15.64 14.80 -21.33
N SER A 883 16.98 14.70 -21.19
CA SER A 883 17.65 14.38 -19.92
C SER A 883 17.31 15.41 -18.82
N ASP A 884 17.51 16.70 -19.09
CA ASP A 884 17.35 17.76 -18.09
C ASP A 884 15.88 17.92 -17.65
N ILE A 885 14.92 17.79 -18.58
CA ILE A 885 13.47 17.76 -18.28
C ILE A 885 13.12 16.50 -17.48
N GLY A 886 13.64 15.32 -17.86
CA GLY A 886 13.44 14.07 -17.12
C GLY A 886 13.99 14.15 -15.70
N LYS A 887 15.12 14.83 -15.50
CA LYS A 887 15.71 15.09 -14.17
C LYS A 887 14.92 16.13 -13.37
N PHE A 888 14.37 17.17 -14.00
CA PHE A 888 13.45 18.09 -13.31
C PHE A 888 12.17 17.36 -12.86
N LEU A 889 11.58 16.52 -13.71
CA LEU A 889 10.42 15.69 -13.34
C LEU A 889 10.76 14.66 -12.24
N GLN A 890 11.97 14.10 -12.23
CA GLN A 890 12.46 13.26 -11.13
C GLN A 890 12.56 14.06 -9.82
N TYR A 891 13.13 15.28 -9.87
CA TYR A 891 13.25 16.20 -8.74
C TYR A 891 11.88 16.62 -8.19
N SER A 892 10.92 16.99 -9.04
CA SER A 892 9.57 17.35 -8.59
C SER A 892 8.81 16.16 -7.99
N ARG A 893 9.12 14.93 -8.41
CA ARG A 893 8.56 13.71 -7.80
C ARG A 893 9.12 13.48 -6.39
N THR A 894 10.44 13.61 -6.18
CA THR A 894 11.02 13.48 -4.83
C THR A 894 10.56 14.61 -3.91
N GLU A 895 10.49 15.85 -4.41
CA GLU A 895 9.93 17.00 -3.66
C GLU A 895 8.45 16.83 -3.28
N SER A 896 7.70 15.96 -3.97
CA SER A 896 6.28 15.70 -3.71
C SER A 896 5.96 14.35 -3.03
N SER A 897 6.96 13.61 -2.55
CA SER A 897 6.76 12.29 -1.90
C SER A 897 7.50 12.09 -0.55
N PRO A 898 7.55 13.08 0.36
CA PRO A 898 8.26 12.99 1.64
C PRO A 898 7.70 11.95 2.63
N GLU A 899 6.52 11.38 2.40
CA GLU A 899 5.93 10.33 3.26
C GLU A 899 6.78 9.04 3.35
N SER A 900 7.71 8.87 2.40
CA SER A 900 8.72 7.80 2.43
C SER A 900 9.99 8.13 3.23
N GLU A 901 10.26 9.41 3.54
CA GLU A 901 11.54 9.86 4.10
C GLU A 901 11.70 9.56 5.61
N PRO A 902 10.71 9.82 6.50
CA PRO A 902 10.83 9.48 7.92
C PRO A 902 10.88 7.98 8.16
N ASN A 903 10.14 7.20 7.36
CA ASN A 903 9.97 5.76 7.57
C ASN A 903 11.29 5.00 7.31
N GLN A 904 11.96 5.21 6.18
CA GLN A 904 13.27 4.57 5.92
C GLN A 904 14.35 4.94 6.95
N PHE A 905 14.33 6.17 7.47
CA PHE A 905 15.25 6.59 8.52
C PHE A 905 14.91 5.94 9.87
N ARG A 906 13.62 5.85 10.23
CA ARG A 906 13.13 5.21 11.45
C ARG A 906 13.35 3.69 11.43
N GLU A 907 13.01 3.00 10.34
CA GLU A 907 13.28 1.58 10.12
C GLU A 907 14.78 1.26 10.25
N LEU A 908 15.65 2.14 9.72
CA LEU A 908 17.10 1.99 9.89
C LEU A 908 17.53 2.23 11.35
N ALA A 909 16.98 3.24 12.02
CA ALA A 909 17.28 3.51 13.42
C ALA A 909 16.84 2.34 14.34
N GLU A 910 15.62 1.83 14.15
CA GLU A 910 15.05 0.70 14.88
C GLU A 910 15.85 -0.58 14.64
N SER A 911 16.18 -0.91 13.39
CA SER A 911 17.03 -2.08 13.08
C SER A 911 18.49 -1.94 13.56
N MET A 912 18.95 -0.72 13.82
CA MET A 912 20.24 -0.44 14.49
C MET A 912 20.15 -0.41 16.02
N GLY A 913 18.95 -0.52 16.61
CA GLY A 913 18.74 -0.38 18.06
C GLY A 913 18.96 1.03 18.60
N LEU A 914 18.74 2.06 17.79
CA LEU A 914 18.96 3.46 18.13
C LEU A 914 17.74 4.06 18.86
N GLU A 915 17.64 3.79 20.16
CA GLU A 915 16.57 4.26 21.06
C GLU A 915 16.33 5.79 21.05
N LYS A 916 17.31 6.59 20.62
CA LYS A 916 17.28 8.06 20.65
C LYS A 916 17.45 8.68 19.25
N ALA A 917 16.61 8.22 18.32
CA ALA A 917 16.40 8.87 17.03
C ALA A 917 15.21 9.83 17.10
N TYR A 918 15.44 11.11 16.79
CA TYR A 918 14.42 12.15 16.79
C TYR A 918 14.26 12.74 15.39
N THR A 919 13.02 12.96 14.96
CA THR A 919 12.69 13.68 13.72
C THR A 919 11.82 14.87 14.07
N LEU A 920 12.26 16.07 13.71
CA LEU A 920 11.51 17.33 13.88
C LEU A 920 11.17 17.89 12.50
N SER A 921 9.90 18.15 12.26
CA SER A 921 9.36 18.50 10.94
C SER A 921 8.02 19.21 11.12
N THR A 922 7.81 20.37 10.49
CA THR A 922 6.57 21.16 10.64
C THR A 922 5.38 20.46 10.00
N GLU A 923 4.22 20.41 10.65
CA GLU A 923 3.00 19.81 10.08
C GLU A 923 2.41 20.58 8.89
N GLU A 924 2.72 21.87 8.75
CA GLU A 924 2.27 22.69 7.63
C GLU A 924 3.24 22.64 6.44
N VAL A 925 2.68 22.80 5.23
CA VAL A 925 3.43 22.86 3.98
C VAL A 925 4.08 24.24 3.83
N LEU A 926 5.30 24.38 4.36
CA LEU A 926 6.15 25.56 4.22
C LEU A 926 6.26 26.05 2.75
N PRO A 927 6.22 27.36 2.47
CA PRO A 927 6.32 27.90 1.12
C PRO A 927 7.73 27.67 0.53
N LYS A 928 7.87 27.92 -0.79
CA LYS A 928 9.18 27.84 -1.47
C LYS A 928 9.94 29.17 -1.28
N PRO A 929 11.25 29.15 -0.91
CA PRO A 929 12.07 30.36 -0.82
C PRO A 929 12.55 30.86 -2.20
N TYR A 930 11.90 30.44 -3.29
CA TYR A 930 12.25 30.78 -4.67
C TYR A 930 11.08 31.55 -5.29
N PRO A 931 11.32 32.72 -5.92
CA PRO A 931 10.26 33.53 -6.49
C PRO A 931 9.58 32.85 -7.68
N THR A 932 8.32 33.20 -7.89
CA THR A 932 7.46 32.69 -8.97
C THR A 932 6.90 33.78 -9.89
N SER A 933 7.02 35.07 -9.54
CA SER A 933 6.65 36.18 -10.42
C SER A 933 7.81 37.15 -10.69
N LEU A 934 7.50 38.23 -11.42
CA LEU A 934 8.43 39.28 -11.86
C LEU A 934 8.91 40.22 -10.73
N ARG A 935 8.58 39.96 -9.45
CA ARG A 935 9.05 40.75 -8.28
C ARG A 935 9.83 39.87 -7.29
N PRO A 936 11.05 39.41 -7.65
CA PRO A 936 11.74 38.34 -6.93
C PRO A 936 12.16 38.68 -5.49
N ALA A 937 12.60 39.91 -5.21
CA ALA A 937 13.16 40.27 -3.91
C ALA A 937 12.10 40.39 -2.78
N SER A 938 10.87 40.80 -3.09
CA SER A 938 9.77 40.84 -2.11
C SER A 938 9.27 39.44 -1.78
N GLU A 939 9.07 38.59 -2.80
CA GLU A 939 8.60 37.20 -2.63
C GLU A 939 9.54 36.35 -1.77
N VAL A 940 10.86 36.51 -1.92
CA VAL A 940 11.85 35.82 -1.07
C VAL A 940 11.71 36.25 0.39
N LYS A 941 11.54 37.56 0.65
CA LYS A 941 11.38 38.10 2.00
C LYS A 941 10.08 37.64 2.66
N GLU A 942 8.97 37.70 1.94
CA GLU A 942 7.65 37.25 2.39
C GLU A 942 7.65 35.74 2.68
N SER A 943 8.24 34.93 1.79
CA SER A 943 8.37 33.48 1.98
C SER A 943 9.23 33.13 3.20
N LEU A 944 10.33 33.85 3.45
CA LEU A 944 11.15 33.67 4.65
C LEU A 944 10.40 34.05 5.94
N GLN A 945 9.58 35.11 5.91
CA GLN A 945 8.71 35.51 7.03
C GLN A 945 7.62 34.46 7.30
N GLN A 946 6.98 33.91 6.26
CA GLN A 946 5.97 32.86 6.40
C GLN A 946 6.59 31.54 6.91
N ILE A 947 7.77 31.15 6.43
CA ILE A 947 8.50 29.98 6.98
C ILE A 947 8.78 30.19 8.47
N LYS A 948 9.26 31.37 8.87
CA LYS A 948 9.50 31.69 10.27
C LYS A 948 8.22 31.54 11.11
N PHE A 949 7.11 32.15 10.69
CA PHE A 949 5.83 32.08 11.40
C PHE A 949 5.33 30.64 11.60
N ILE A 950 5.34 29.83 10.55
CA ILE A 950 4.93 28.41 10.62
C ILE A 950 5.86 27.62 11.56
N THR A 951 7.18 27.84 11.47
CA THR A 951 8.15 27.15 12.33
C THR A 951 7.98 27.55 13.80
N GLU A 952 7.72 28.82 14.09
CA GLU A 952 7.44 29.31 15.45
C GLU A 952 6.11 28.77 16.01
N ASN A 953 5.07 28.56 15.18
CA ASN A 953 3.83 27.90 15.61
C ASN A 953 4.06 26.42 15.96
N TYR A 954 4.80 25.68 15.12
CA TYR A 954 5.18 24.30 15.40
C TYR A 954 5.99 24.17 16.71
N LEU A 955 6.92 25.09 16.95
CA LEU A 955 7.77 25.10 18.15
C LEU A 955 7.06 25.52 19.45
N ARG A 956 5.82 26.06 19.36
CA ARG A 956 4.98 26.37 20.53
C ARG A 956 4.26 25.15 21.12
N LYS A 957 4.22 24.02 20.40
CA LYS A 957 3.56 22.78 20.88
C LYS A 957 4.34 22.13 22.03
N ASP A 958 3.64 21.71 23.07
CA ASP A 958 4.24 21.11 24.26
C ASP A 958 5.03 19.82 23.97
N GLU A 959 4.48 18.93 23.14
CA GLU A 959 5.15 17.70 22.69
C GLU A 959 6.52 17.98 22.03
N ILE A 960 6.57 19.04 21.21
CA ILE A 960 7.77 19.46 20.47
C ILE A 960 8.78 20.13 21.41
N ARG A 961 8.29 20.96 22.34
CA ARG A 961 9.07 21.53 23.44
C ARG A 961 9.73 20.42 24.27
N ASP A 962 9.02 19.33 24.54
CA ASP A 962 9.55 18.18 25.27
C ASP A 962 10.52 17.30 24.47
N VAL A 963 10.34 17.16 23.16
CA VAL A 963 11.38 16.55 22.30
C VAL A 963 12.65 17.41 22.32
N ILE A 964 12.53 18.74 22.26
CA ILE A 964 13.66 19.67 22.33
C ILE A 964 14.34 19.61 23.71
N ASN A 965 13.58 19.53 24.80
CA ASN A 965 14.09 19.32 26.16
C ASN A 965 14.94 18.04 26.24
N ARG A 966 14.44 16.92 25.69
CA ARG A 966 15.16 15.63 25.66
C ARG A 966 16.44 15.69 24.81
N ILE A 967 16.39 16.30 23.63
CA ILE A 967 17.58 16.48 22.76
C ILE A 967 18.64 17.34 23.45
N ALA A 968 18.25 18.48 24.02
CA ALA A 968 19.17 19.39 24.70
C ALA A 968 19.79 18.77 25.95
N GLY A 969 18.99 18.06 26.76
CA GLY A 969 19.46 17.33 27.94
C GLY A 969 20.51 16.27 27.59
N GLU A 970 20.25 15.44 26.58
CA GLU A 970 21.24 14.47 26.11
C GLU A 970 22.49 15.13 25.53
N ALA A 971 22.36 16.23 24.77
CA ALA A 971 23.49 16.96 24.20
C ALA A 971 24.43 17.51 25.28
N VAL A 972 23.90 18.18 26.32
CA VAL A 972 24.69 18.68 27.46
C VAL A 972 25.30 17.52 28.25
N ARG A 973 24.51 16.49 28.57
CA ARG A 973 24.97 15.29 29.29
C ARG A 973 26.12 14.58 28.57
N ILE A 974 26.06 14.49 27.24
CA ILE A 974 27.12 13.91 26.40
C ILE A 974 28.35 14.81 26.36
N ARG A 975 28.19 16.14 26.22
CA ARG A 975 29.31 17.10 26.24
C ARG A 975 30.06 17.08 27.56
N ARG A 976 29.37 17.21 28.69
CA ARG A 976 30.00 17.23 30.03
C ARG A 976 30.69 15.90 30.37
N ALA A 977 30.07 14.76 30.03
CA ALA A 977 30.69 13.45 30.25
C ALA A 977 32.06 13.31 29.54
N ARG A 978 32.23 13.87 28.34
CA ARG A 978 33.51 13.88 27.61
C ARG A 978 34.54 14.82 28.26
N ALA A 979 34.09 15.99 28.73
CA ALA A 979 34.95 16.94 29.44
C ALA A 979 35.52 16.33 30.73
N HIS A 980 34.69 15.72 31.58
CA HIS A 980 35.17 15.03 32.80
C HIS A 980 36.11 13.85 32.52
N ALA A 981 36.07 13.26 31.32
CA ALA A 981 36.99 12.19 30.93
C ALA A 981 38.37 12.67 30.45
N ASN A 982 38.58 14.00 30.34
CA ASN A 982 39.66 14.63 29.55
C ASN A 982 39.67 14.15 28.07
N GLU A 983 38.51 13.71 27.56
CA GLU A 983 38.31 13.29 26.17
C GLU A 983 37.72 14.45 25.34
N GLU A 984 38.12 15.71 25.63
CA GLU A 984 37.67 16.93 24.93
C GLU A 984 37.90 16.86 23.41
N GLN A 985 38.99 16.23 23.00
CA GLN A 985 39.30 15.99 21.59
C GLN A 985 38.59 14.75 21.06
N TRP A 986 37.40 15.00 20.50
CA TRP A 986 36.65 14.14 19.57
C TRP A 986 37.50 13.60 18.39
N GLU A 987 38.69 14.17 18.17
CA GLU A 987 39.75 13.72 17.25
C GLU A 987 40.27 12.31 17.61
N ASN A 988 40.30 11.94 18.89
CA ASN A 988 40.90 10.68 19.37
C ASN A 988 40.12 9.40 19.00
N PHE A 989 38.85 9.50 18.61
CA PHE A 989 37.96 8.34 18.36
C PHE A 989 38.12 7.73 16.95
N VAL A 990 39.36 7.55 16.49
CA VAL A 990 39.73 6.93 15.19
C VAL A 990 40.62 5.68 15.38
N LYS A 991 41.05 5.39 16.61
CA LYS A 991 41.73 4.14 16.99
C LYS A 991 40.76 3.18 17.69
#